data_AF-A0AAJ2VVK5-F1
#
_entry.id   AF-A0AAJ2VVK5-F1
#
_cell.length_a   1.000
_cell.length_b   1.000
_cell.length_c   1.000
_cell.angle_alpha   90.00
_cell.angle_beta   90.00
_cell.angle_gamma   90.00
#
_symmetry.space_group_name_H-M   'P 1'
#
loop_
_entity.id
_entity.type
_entity.pdbx_description
1 polymer ?
#
loop_
_entity_poly.entity_id
_entity_poly.type
_entity_poly.pdbx_seq_one_letter_code
_entity_poly.pdbx_strand_id
1 'polypeptide(L)'
;MVLHTYKINENLKLTLSKNALDHVLHGEVTDKVFETDNGRIAKKVISGGLHTYSGWQSYLSKVPGLKNVLFYNNNANDEWYYERELQNGTILLKLPESVFTSKAAKMTLFPENNYKSGFLWKTLFPKTVGESEILDLLNDALLNISKYESREGELICYYKIDEPLNCMRIAVLYRNGEINSFFPTWSQPNTGNNGKPFSFFDNIGHVISESSFVNESEIIDITDVGLFSKLSTLEEIQDVTPELFLARGAVTHDIQEWDDKRIDSINFFAENCSFAEILKLYNYVNDEGISKYHDMVSQNSYSHFLPNIKLSVGFFNAISFNQNIAEGIMALFLYDQKNKSKLYANTVLNLISNMFTSPFMDMWAKKRIHYIIASLTLGYHDRNFPAEYIDCLSTSPTRREFYSEYFYDSHNKKKHYKSIETYEEIADLFGLILTPPQYESVTYSHFLHYFSDNLGESYSTNYTDEERTGFLLKAYPGDYYEHYVQDSLKFFNQNVFTHSSFILEEYLELFAKEECAKPMKLHRVIYEYFKLQVAQRYRINLNYSEYHEIPEVVTLPIEKYDVYATILKHERNSNRFMTDTIIESVKKYLLTVEDTNLSKVLKDIERVDRKEIPRFPIPYHLIIKMVKSPESVDVNYLKALRVLEVDATI
;
A
#
# COMPACT_ATOMS: atom_id res chain seq x y z
N MET A 1 -23.92 -19.89 30.44
CA MET A 1 -23.46 -19.59 31.81
C MET A 1 -22.97 -18.15 31.84
N VAL A 2 -23.48 -17.33 32.78
CA VAL A 2 -23.00 -15.96 33.00
C VAL A 2 -21.70 -16.03 33.79
N LEU A 3 -20.65 -15.38 33.28
CA LEU A 3 -19.33 -15.30 33.92
C LEU A 3 -19.22 -14.06 34.80
N HIS A 4 -19.64 -12.91 34.26
CA HIS A 4 -19.54 -11.63 34.95
C HIS A 4 -20.73 -10.74 34.66
N THR A 5 -20.96 -9.76 35.54
CA THR A 5 -22.05 -8.80 35.43
C THR A 5 -21.53 -7.41 35.75
N TYR A 6 -21.56 -6.53 34.76
CA TYR A 6 -21.09 -5.15 34.82
C TYR A 6 -22.27 -4.19 35.04
N LYS A 7 -22.14 -3.29 36.00
CA LYS A 7 -23.06 -2.17 36.17
C LYS A 7 -22.43 -0.93 35.54
N ILE A 8 -22.85 -0.59 34.32
CA ILE A 8 -22.27 0.51 33.55
C ILE A 8 -22.78 1.85 34.04
N ASN A 9 -24.09 1.96 34.25
CA ASN A 9 -24.75 3.09 34.89
C ASN A 9 -26.04 2.61 35.56
N GLU A 10 -26.86 3.54 36.05
CA GLU A 10 -28.12 3.21 36.75
C GLU A 10 -29.11 2.44 35.87
N ASN A 11 -29.07 2.67 34.55
CA ASN A 11 -30.03 2.13 33.58
C ASN A 11 -29.46 1.01 32.70
N LEU A 12 -28.14 0.78 32.73
CA LEU A 12 -27.47 -0.22 31.90
C LEU A 12 -26.65 -1.19 32.74
N LYS A 13 -27.09 -2.45 32.72
CA LYS A 13 -26.42 -3.60 33.29
C LYS A 13 -26.10 -4.59 32.17
N LEU A 14 -24.84 -5.02 32.08
CA LEU A 14 -24.35 -5.90 31.04
C LEU A 14 -23.86 -7.21 31.64
N THR A 15 -24.18 -8.35 31.03
CA THR A 15 -23.67 -9.67 31.41
C THR A 15 -22.73 -10.22 30.35
N LEU A 16 -21.60 -10.78 30.76
CA LEU A 16 -20.71 -11.54 29.88
C LEU A 16 -20.97 -13.03 30.09
N SER A 17 -21.29 -13.76 29.01
CA SER A 17 -21.46 -15.22 29.04
C SER A 17 -20.20 -15.94 28.57
N LYS A 18 -20.05 -17.22 28.95
CA LYS A 18 -18.92 -18.05 28.47
C LYS A 18 -18.91 -18.18 26.95
N ASN A 19 -20.08 -18.27 26.31
CA ASN A 19 -20.18 -18.32 24.85
C ASN A 19 -19.67 -17.04 24.17
N ALA A 20 -20.00 -15.86 24.72
CA ALA A 20 -19.49 -14.59 24.20
C ALA A 20 -17.97 -14.45 24.40
N LEU A 21 -17.44 -14.94 25.53
CA LEU A 21 -16.00 -14.99 25.77
C LEU A 21 -15.29 -15.95 24.79
N ASP A 22 -15.83 -17.16 24.60
CA ASP A 22 -15.28 -18.14 23.65
C ASP A 22 -15.35 -17.64 22.21
N HIS A 23 -16.43 -16.92 21.86
CA HIS A 23 -16.57 -16.21 20.59
C HIS A 23 -15.37 -15.29 20.37
N VAL A 24 -15.01 -14.44 21.34
CA VAL A 24 -13.88 -13.49 21.25
C VAL A 24 -12.53 -14.21 21.23
N LEU A 25 -12.35 -15.22 22.11
CA LEU A 25 -11.07 -15.89 22.32
C LEU A 25 -10.68 -16.84 21.18
N HIS A 26 -11.64 -17.56 20.61
CA HIS A 26 -11.36 -18.63 19.65
C HIS A 26 -11.88 -18.33 18.25
N GLY A 27 -12.80 -17.38 18.13
CA GLY A 27 -13.52 -17.12 16.90
C GLY A 27 -14.46 -18.26 16.50
N GLU A 28 -15.22 -18.00 15.43
CA GLU A 28 -16.12 -18.99 14.85
C GLU A 28 -15.66 -19.32 13.43
N VAL A 29 -15.53 -20.62 13.16
CA VAL A 29 -15.07 -21.15 11.87
C VAL A 29 -16.11 -22.15 11.36
N THR A 30 -16.44 -22.04 10.08
CA THR A 30 -17.38 -22.94 9.40
C THR A 30 -16.82 -23.41 8.06
N ASP A 31 -17.46 -24.40 7.44
CA ASP A 31 -17.14 -24.85 6.10
C ASP A 31 -17.94 -24.07 5.05
N LYS A 32 -17.25 -23.55 4.04
CA LYS A 32 -17.86 -22.92 2.87
C LYS A 32 -17.45 -23.70 1.63
N VAL A 33 -18.44 -24.01 0.79
CA VAL A 33 -18.23 -24.74 -0.46
C VAL A 33 -17.89 -23.75 -1.57
N PHE A 34 -16.79 -24.01 -2.26
CA PHE A 34 -16.34 -23.29 -3.44
C PHE A 34 -16.48 -24.21 -4.65
N GLU A 35 -16.97 -23.66 -5.76
CA GLU A 35 -16.95 -24.34 -7.04
C GLU A 35 -15.59 -24.10 -7.70
N THR A 36 -15.02 -25.18 -8.24
CA THR A 36 -13.77 -25.20 -8.98
C THR A 36 -13.98 -25.97 -10.28
N ASP A 37 -13.08 -25.80 -11.24
CA ASP A 37 -13.13 -26.54 -12.51
C ASP A 37 -13.13 -28.07 -12.32
N ASN A 38 -12.62 -28.54 -11.17
CA ASN A 38 -12.54 -29.95 -10.79
C ASN A 38 -13.64 -30.40 -9.80
N GLY A 39 -14.65 -29.57 -9.54
CA GLY A 39 -15.78 -29.89 -8.66
C GLY A 39 -15.88 -28.98 -7.43
N ARG A 40 -16.56 -29.47 -6.38
CA ARG A 40 -16.84 -28.69 -5.16
C ARG A 40 -15.82 -29.00 -4.07
N ILE A 41 -15.16 -27.97 -3.55
CA ILE A 41 -14.24 -28.07 -2.40
C ILE A 41 -14.81 -27.33 -1.20
N ALA A 42 -14.73 -27.90 0.00
CA ALA A 42 -15.07 -27.22 1.24
C ALA A 42 -13.79 -26.62 1.85
N LYS A 43 -13.79 -25.31 2.10
CA LYS A 43 -12.70 -24.62 2.82
C LYS A 43 -13.21 -24.04 4.14
N LYS A 44 -12.34 -24.02 5.15
CA LYS A 44 -12.61 -23.40 6.46
C LYS A 44 -12.59 -21.88 6.34
N VAL A 45 -13.67 -21.23 6.73
CA VAL A 45 -13.83 -19.77 6.67
C VAL A 45 -14.31 -19.20 8.01
N ILE A 46 -13.98 -17.95 8.26
CA ILE A 46 -14.39 -17.20 9.45
C ILE A 46 -15.88 -16.85 9.33
N SER A 47 -16.66 -17.27 10.32
CA SER A 47 -18.09 -16.93 10.46
C SER A 47 -18.38 -15.90 11.55
N GLY A 48 -17.42 -15.64 12.45
CA GLY A 48 -17.56 -14.69 13.56
C GLY A 48 -16.28 -14.58 14.42
N GLY A 49 -16.31 -13.70 15.43
CA GLY A 49 -15.53 -13.75 16.68
C GLY A 49 -14.00 -13.77 16.71
N LEU A 50 -13.26 -13.79 15.61
CA LEU A 50 -11.82 -14.05 15.70
C LEU A 50 -10.98 -12.83 16.17
N HIS A 51 -10.83 -12.58 17.48
CA HIS A 51 -10.26 -11.32 18.00
C HIS A 51 -8.96 -11.46 18.81
N THR A 52 -8.40 -12.65 18.95
CA THR A 52 -7.11 -12.88 19.64
C THR A 52 -6.07 -13.45 18.70
N TYR A 53 -4.79 -13.25 19.04
CA TYR A 53 -3.70 -13.84 18.26
C TYR A 53 -3.67 -15.37 18.35
N SER A 54 -3.97 -15.95 19.52
CA SER A 54 -4.04 -17.41 19.68
C SER A 54 -5.17 -18.04 18.86
N GLY A 55 -6.34 -17.38 18.81
CA GLY A 55 -7.42 -17.76 17.91
C GLY A 55 -6.99 -17.71 16.44
N TRP A 56 -6.30 -16.64 16.05
CA TRP A 56 -5.77 -16.48 14.69
C TRP A 56 -4.80 -17.61 14.29
N GLN A 57 -3.82 -17.93 15.14
CA GLN A 57 -2.90 -19.05 14.91
C GLN A 57 -3.64 -20.40 14.80
N SER A 58 -4.66 -20.62 15.63
CA SER A 58 -5.53 -21.79 15.54
C SER A 58 -6.28 -21.85 14.20
N TYR A 59 -6.73 -20.72 13.66
CA TYR A 59 -7.35 -20.65 12.34
C TYR A 59 -6.35 -20.95 11.22
N LEU A 60 -5.16 -20.34 11.24
CA LEU A 60 -4.11 -20.58 10.24
C LEU A 60 -3.72 -22.07 10.14
N SER A 61 -3.65 -22.78 11.28
CA SER A 61 -3.36 -24.23 11.29
C SER A 61 -4.38 -25.06 10.50
N LYS A 62 -5.61 -24.55 10.30
CA LYS A 62 -6.70 -25.21 9.57
C LYS A 62 -6.75 -24.80 8.09
N VAL A 63 -5.97 -23.80 7.68
CA VAL A 63 -5.96 -23.23 6.33
C VAL A 63 -4.50 -23.05 5.87
N PRO A 64 -3.74 -24.14 5.67
CA PRO A 64 -2.31 -24.06 5.35
C PRO A 64 -2.00 -23.37 4.01
N GLY A 65 -2.98 -23.28 3.11
CA GLY A 65 -2.86 -22.55 1.84
C GLY A 65 -2.94 -21.02 1.97
N LEU A 66 -3.36 -20.49 3.12
CA LEU A 66 -3.35 -19.06 3.42
C LEU A 66 -2.00 -18.71 4.05
N LYS A 67 -1.14 -17.97 3.32
CA LYS A 67 0.22 -17.66 3.76
C LYS A 67 0.46 -16.18 3.98
N ASN A 68 1.35 -15.84 4.92
CA ASN A 68 1.79 -14.46 5.07
C ASN A 68 2.42 -14.04 3.73
N VAL A 69 2.09 -12.85 3.26
CA VAL A 69 2.56 -12.28 1.99
C VAL A 69 4.09 -12.37 1.83
N LEU A 70 4.85 -12.26 2.93
CA LEU A 70 6.30 -12.45 2.93
C LEU A 70 6.74 -13.86 2.51
N PHE A 71 5.95 -14.91 2.79
CA PHE A 71 6.24 -16.31 2.39
C PHE A 71 5.33 -16.82 1.27
N TYR A 72 4.38 -16.00 0.82
CA TYR A 72 3.43 -16.39 -0.23
C TYR A 72 4.15 -16.71 -1.55
N ASN A 73 3.80 -17.84 -2.14
CA ASN A 73 4.18 -18.26 -3.48
C ASN A 73 2.93 -18.78 -4.19
N ASN A 74 2.53 -18.10 -5.26
CA ASN A 74 1.31 -18.40 -6.04
C ASN A 74 1.29 -19.81 -6.65
N ASN A 75 2.44 -20.47 -6.76
CA ASN A 75 2.54 -21.85 -7.25
C ASN A 75 2.24 -22.88 -6.16
N ALA A 76 2.32 -22.50 -4.89
CA ALA A 76 2.21 -23.40 -3.74
C ALA A 76 1.10 -23.00 -2.75
N ASN A 77 0.56 -21.79 -2.86
CA ASN A 77 -0.37 -21.22 -1.89
C ASN A 77 -1.64 -20.72 -2.59
N ASP A 78 -2.74 -20.70 -1.84
CA ASP A 78 -4.06 -20.32 -2.37
C ASP A 78 -4.22 -18.79 -2.39
N GLU A 79 -3.88 -18.15 -1.28
CA GLU A 79 -4.13 -16.74 -1.01
C GLU A 79 -3.06 -16.22 -0.04
N TRP A 80 -2.85 -14.91 -0.04
CA TRP A 80 -1.97 -14.25 0.92
C TRP A 80 -2.75 -13.50 1.99
N TYR A 81 -2.16 -13.34 3.16
CA TYR A 81 -2.60 -12.38 4.17
C TYR A 81 -1.44 -11.47 4.56
N TYR A 82 -1.79 -10.33 5.16
CA TYR A 82 -0.84 -9.42 5.78
C TYR A 82 -1.24 -9.22 7.23
N GLU A 83 -0.27 -9.25 8.13
CA GLU A 83 -0.43 -8.90 9.53
C GLU A 83 0.47 -7.73 9.88
N ARG A 84 0.12 -6.94 10.89
CA ARG A 84 0.95 -5.85 11.40
C ARG A 84 0.64 -5.59 12.86
N GLU A 85 1.69 -5.35 13.65
CA GLU A 85 1.55 -4.91 15.03
C GLU A 85 1.57 -3.36 15.10
N LEU A 86 0.58 -2.79 15.78
CA LEU A 86 0.50 -1.36 16.09
C LEU A 86 1.26 -1.05 17.37
N GLN A 87 1.47 0.24 17.64
CA GLN A 87 2.23 0.70 18.81
C GLN A 87 1.77 0.09 20.15
N ASN A 88 0.45 0.01 20.34
CA ASN A 88 -0.16 -0.49 21.56
C ASN A 88 -0.29 -2.03 21.57
N GLY A 89 0.41 -2.71 20.67
CA GLY A 89 0.39 -4.15 20.49
C GLY A 89 -0.82 -4.69 19.72
N THR A 90 -1.83 -3.87 19.39
CA THR A 90 -2.98 -4.32 18.60
C THR A 90 -2.50 -4.85 17.25
N ILE A 91 -3.00 -6.01 16.83
CA ILE A 91 -2.61 -6.61 15.56
C ILE A 91 -3.69 -6.31 14.52
N LEU A 92 -3.27 -5.86 13.36
CA LEU A 92 -4.10 -5.68 12.19
C LEU A 92 -3.86 -6.80 11.20
N LEU A 93 -4.94 -7.37 10.68
CA LEU A 93 -4.92 -8.36 9.63
C LEU A 93 -5.62 -7.82 8.39
N LYS A 94 -4.98 -7.94 7.23
CA LYS A 94 -5.60 -7.82 5.91
C LYS A 94 -5.81 -9.22 5.35
N LEU A 95 -7.07 -9.62 5.24
CA LEU A 95 -7.47 -10.98 4.90
C LEU A 95 -8.31 -10.99 3.61
N PRO A 96 -8.15 -11.95 2.70
CA PRO A 96 -8.98 -12.00 1.50
C PRO A 96 -10.46 -12.23 1.85
N GLU A 97 -11.40 -11.62 1.15
CA GLU A 97 -12.84 -11.78 1.38
C GLU A 97 -13.26 -13.26 1.31
N SER A 98 -12.54 -14.05 0.50
CA SER A 98 -12.74 -15.50 0.36
C SER A 98 -12.62 -16.25 1.70
N VAL A 99 -11.86 -15.74 2.68
CA VAL A 99 -11.70 -16.36 4.01
C VAL A 99 -12.88 -16.13 4.94
N PHE A 100 -13.91 -15.38 4.51
CA PHE A 100 -15.09 -15.08 5.31
C PHE A 100 -16.37 -15.70 4.72
N THR A 101 -17.33 -15.98 5.61
CA THR A 101 -18.74 -16.12 5.20
C THR A 101 -19.29 -14.76 4.75
N SER A 102 -20.28 -14.73 3.86
CA SER A 102 -20.87 -13.46 3.38
C SER A 102 -21.42 -12.58 4.50
N LYS A 103 -21.91 -13.19 5.60
CA LYS A 103 -22.36 -12.44 6.78
C LYS A 103 -21.19 -11.85 7.57
N ALA A 104 -20.15 -12.64 7.85
CA ALA A 104 -18.97 -12.17 8.56
C ALA A 104 -18.21 -11.10 7.77
N ALA A 105 -18.10 -11.28 6.45
CA ALA A 105 -17.56 -10.29 5.54
C ALA A 105 -18.29 -8.96 5.72
N LYS A 106 -19.63 -8.98 5.62
CA LYS A 106 -20.47 -7.78 5.79
C LYS A 106 -20.29 -7.06 7.12
N MET A 107 -20.09 -7.80 8.21
CA MET A 107 -19.85 -7.23 9.53
C MET A 107 -18.42 -6.67 9.69
N THR A 108 -17.46 -7.21 8.94
CA THR A 108 -16.04 -6.81 8.96
C THR A 108 -15.77 -5.67 7.96
N LEU A 109 -16.75 -5.27 7.15
CA LEU A 109 -16.66 -4.19 6.17
C LEU A 109 -16.48 -2.80 6.79
N PHE A 110 -16.49 -2.58 8.10
CA PHE A 110 -16.55 -1.20 8.62
C PHE A 110 -15.31 -0.30 8.30
N PRO A 111 -14.09 -0.84 8.08
CA PRO A 111 -12.98 -0.10 7.46
C PRO A 111 -12.97 -0.19 5.92
N GLU A 112 -13.70 -1.15 5.35
CA GLU A 112 -13.71 -1.60 3.93
C GLU A 112 -14.96 -1.20 3.14
N ASN A 113 -15.95 -0.57 3.80
CA ASN A 113 -17.16 0.01 3.19
C ASN A 113 -16.78 0.99 2.06
N ASN A 114 -15.53 1.47 2.09
CA ASN A 114 -14.94 2.39 1.14
C ASN A 114 -14.02 1.74 0.10
N TYR A 115 -13.63 0.45 0.19
CA TYR A 115 -12.49 -0.07 -0.58
C TYR A 115 -12.79 -1.25 -1.52
N LYS A 116 -13.75 -2.14 -1.20
CA LYS A 116 -14.12 -3.32 -2.01
C LYS A 116 -12.92 -4.00 -2.70
N SER A 117 -11.81 -4.11 -1.97
CA SER A 117 -10.50 -4.51 -2.53
C SER A 117 -10.41 -6.02 -2.79
N GLY A 118 -11.44 -6.75 -2.36
CA GLY A 118 -11.41 -8.21 -2.22
C GLY A 118 -10.65 -8.67 -0.99
N PHE A 119 -10.17 -7.76 -0.15
CA PHE A 119 -9.62 -8.03 1.18
C PHE A 119 -10.50 -7.39 2.24
N LEU A 120 -10.29 -7.69 3.52
CA LEU A 120 -11.02 -7.16 4.66
C LEU A 120 -10.06 -6.96 5.83
N TRP A 121 -10.25 -5.86 6.55
CA TRP A 121 -9.45 -5.54 7.73
C TRP A 121 -10.06 -6.09 9.00
N LYS A 122 -9.23 -6.78 9.78
CA LYS A 122 -9.60 -7.30 11.08
C LYS A 122 -8.56 -6.92 12.13
N THR A 123 -9.01 -6.71 13.35
CA THR A 123 -8.18 -6.36 14.51
C THR A 123 -8.16 -7.51 15.50
N LEU A 124 -6.98 -7.76 16.07
CA LEU A 124 -6.78 -8.69 17.18
C LEU A 124 -6.17 -7.97 18.38
N PHE A 125 -6.48 -8.47 19.57
CA PHE A 125 -5.76 -8.09 20.79
C PHE A 125 -4.27 -8.42 20.70
N PRO A 126 -3.41 -7.71 21.46
CA PRO A 126 -1.98 -7.99 21.50
C PRO A 126 -1.65 -9.44 21.81
N LYS A 127 -0.50 -9.92 21.33
CA LYS A 127 -0.04 -11.30 21.57
C LYS A 127 0.05 -11.67 23.05
N THR A 128 0.31 -10.66 23.88
CA THR A 128 0.43 -10.80 25.34
C THR A 128 -0.92 -10.96 26.04
N VAL A 129 -2.04 -10.78 25.33
CA VAL A 129 -3.39 -10.92 25.89
C VAL A 129 -3.92 -12.32 25.60
N GLY A 130 -3.86 -13.19 26.60
CA GLY A 130 -4.42 -14.54 26.58
C GLY A 130 -5.80 -14.62 27.26
N GLU A 131 -6.25 -15.84 27.55
CA GLU A 131 -7.53 -16.09 28.22
C GLU A 131 -7.58 -15.51 29.64
N SER A 132 -6.45 -15.43 30.35
CA SER A 132 -6.37 -14.87 31.69
C SER A 132 -6.46 -13.34 31.70
N GLU A 133 -5.85 -12.66 30.74
CA GLU A 133 -5.73 -11.20 30.73
C GLU A 133 -6.93 -10.49 30.08
N ILE A 134 -7.67 -11.20 29.23
CA ILE A 134 -8.76 -10.61 28.44
C ILE A 134 -9.87 -10.00 29.32
N LEU A 135 -10.15 -10.62 30.47
CA LEU A 135 -11.17 -10.15 31.40
C LEU A 135 -10.72 -8.90 32.13
N ASP A 136 -9.45 -8.85 32.56
CA ASP A 136 -8.89 -7.66 33.20
C ASP A 136 -8.84 -6.47 32.26
N LEU A 137 -8.49 -6.72 30.99
CA LEU A 137 -8.57 -5.72 29.93
C LEU A 137 -10.00 -5.19 29.75
N LEU A 138 -11.01 -6.07 29.69
CA LEU A 138 -12.40 -5.65 29.57
C LEU A 138 -12.87 -4.87 30.81
N ASN A 139 -12.45 -5.30 32.01
CA ASN A 139 -12.79 -4.63 33.27
C ASN A 139 -12.28 -3.18 33.26
N ASP A 140 -11.01 -2.97 32.91
CA ASP A 140 -10.42 -1.63 32.82
C ASP A 140 -11.05 -0.79 31.70
N ALA A 141 -11.28 -1.38 30.52
CA ALA A 141 -11.91 -0.68 29.40
C ALA A 141 -13.32 -0.15 29.77
N LEU A 142 -14.13 -0.95 30.48
CA LEU A 142 -15.48 -0.57 30.89
C LEU A 142 -15.51 0.51 31.99
N LEU A 143 -14.39 0.79 32.67
CA LEU A 143 -14.27 1.96 33.55
C LEU A 143 -14.06 3.26 32.75
N ASN A 144 -13.62 3.15 31.50
CA ASN A 144 -13.15 4.25 30.66
C ASN A 144 -14.00 4.37 29.38
N ILE A 145 -15.30 4.60 29.56
CA ILE A 145 -16.27 4.68 28.46
C ILE A 145 -16.33 6.10 27.87
N SER A 146 -16.22 6.20 26.55
CA SER A 146 -16.44 7.43 25.80
C SER A 146 -17.92 7.66 25.54
N LYS A 147 -18.50 8.67 26.20
CA LYS A 147 -19.92 9.06 26.01
C LYS A 147 -20.21 9.51 24.57
N TYR A 148 -19.26 10.18 23.95
CA TYR A 148 -19.41 10.80 22.64
C TYR A 148 -19.41 9.79 21.50
N GLU A 149 -18.64 8.71 21.63
CA GLU A 149 -18.50 7.72 20.57
C GLU A 149 -19.39 6.49 20.75
N SER A 150 -19.94 6.28 21.95
CA SER A 150 -20.83 5.15 22.21
C SER A 150 -22.23 5.40 21.63
N ARG A 151 -22.89 4.34 21.20
CA ARG A 151 -24.27 4.37 20.68
C ARG A 151 -25.08 3.19 21.23
N GLU A 152 -26.38 3.16 20.95
CA GLU A 152 -27.22 2.04 21.39
C GLU A 152 -26.69 0.72 20.80
N GLY A 153 -26.43 -0.25 21.68
CA GLY A 153 -25.86 -1.56 21.31
C GLY A 153 -24.34 -1.60 21.12
N GLU A 154 -23.62 -0.48 21.25
CA GLU A 154 -22.16 -0.41 21.15
C GLU A 154 -21.55 0.60 22.14
N LEU A 155 -20.68 0.12 23.04
CA LEU A 155 -19.85 0.98 23.87
C LEU A 155 -18.46 1.12 23.27
N ILE A 156 -17.95 2.36 23.23
CA ILE A 156 -16.56 2.64 22.90
C ILE A 156 -15.79 2.92 24.19
N CYS A 157 -14.77 2.11 24.42
CA CYS A 157 -14.02 2.00 25.66
C CYS A 157 -12.52 2.18 25.42
N TYR A 158 -11.78 2.54 26.46
CA TYR A 158 -10.33 2.71 26.40
C TYR A 158 -9.62 1.91 27.49
N TYR A 159 -8.82 0.93 27.09
CA TYR A 159 -7.92 0.20 27.99
C TYR A 159 -6.63 1.00 28.20
N LYS A 160 -6.11 1.01 29.42
CA LYS A 160 -4.87 1.73 29.81
C LYS A 160 -4.88 3.19 29.38
N ILE A 161 -5.99 3.87 29.64
CA ILE A 161 -6.17 5.26 29.20
C ILE A 161 -5.07 6.20 29.71
N ASP A 162 -4.43 5.89 30.84
CA ASP A 162 -3.34 6.70 31.43
C ASP A 162 -1.93 6.36 30.93
N GLU A 163 -1.79 5.34 30.08
CA GLU A 163 -0.52 4.95 29.46
C GLU A 163 -0.59 5.23 27.94
N PRO A 164 -0.13 6.38 27.44
CA PRO A 164 -0.36 6.79 26.04
C PRO A 164 0.01 5.71 25.02
N LEU A 165 1.20 5.12 25.14
CA LEU A 165 1.73 4.15 24.18
C LEU A 165 1.01 2.79 24.22
N ASN A 166 0.33 2.48 25.33
CA ASN A 166 -0.39 1.23 25.53
C ASN A 166 -1.91 1.42 25.49
N CYS A 167 -2.38 2.66 25.34
CA CYS A 167 -3.80 2.98 25.31
C CYS A 167 -4.45 2.34 24.08
N MET A 168 -5.54 1.60 24.30
CA MET A 168 -6.20 0.83 23.26
C MET A 168 -7.70 1.14 23.23
N ARG A 169 -8.19 1.48 22.04
CA ARG A 169 -9.62 1.72 21.81
C ARG A 169 -10.33 0.40 21.52
N ILE A 170 -11.36 0.08 22.29
CA ILE A 170 -12.11 -1.19 22.25
C ILE A 170 -13.58 -0.89 21.98
N ALA A 171 -14.20 -1.67 21.10
CA ALA A 171 -15.66 -1.69 20.94
C ALA A 171 -16.23 -2.86 21.74
N VAL A 172 -17.29 -2.62 22.50
CA VAL A 172 -18.06 -3.63 23.22
C VAL A 172 -19.48 -3.65 22.66
N LEU A 173 -19.83 -4.72 21.94
CA LEU A 173 -21.13 -4.91 21.33
C LEU A 173 -22.06 -5.64 22.29
N TYR A 174 -23.26 -5.10 22.51
CA TYR A 174 -24.24 -5.69 23.43
C TYR A 174 -25.66 -5.64 22.87
N ARG A 175 -26.50 -6.57 23.32
CA ARG A 175 -27.93 -6.60 22.98
C ARG A 175 -28.71 -7.18 24.15
N ASN A 176 -29.85 -6.58 24.50
CA ASN A 176 -30.73 -7.04 25.58
C ASN A 176 -30.00 -7.26 26.93
N GLY A 177 -28.99 -6.44 27.23
CA GLY A 177 -28.21 -6.55 28.46
C GLY A 177 -27.12 -7.63 28.45
N GLU A 178 -26.86 -8.30 27.33
CA GLU A 178 -25.77 -9.27 27.17
C GLU A 178 -24.67 -8.72 26.23
N ILE A 179 -23.41 -8.85 26.64
CA ILE A 179 -22.25 -8.58 25.78
C ILE A 179 -22.13 -9.73 24.79
N ASN A 180 -22.21 -9.43 23.49
CA ASN A 180 -22.11 -10.42 22.42
C ASN A 180 -20.68 -10.58 21.90
N SER A 181 -19.90 -9.50 21.89
CA SER A 181 -18.51 -9.48 21.42
C SER A 181 -17.82 -8.20 21.89
N PHE A 182 -16.49 -8.24 21.96
CA PHE A 182 -15.67 -7.05 22.18
C PHE A 182 -14.31 -7.24 21.50
N PHE A 183 -13.77 -6.15 20.95
CA PHE A 183 -12.56 -6.20 20.12
C PHE A 183 -11.85 -4.85 20.04
N PRO A 184 -10.52 -4.82 19.82
CA PRO A 184 -9.82 -3.58 19.52
C PRO A 184 -10.39 -3.00 18.24
N THR A 185 -10.62 -1.70 18.19
CA THR A 185 -11.15 -1.07 16.96
C THR A 185 -10.04 -0.76 15.98
N TRP A 186 -10.35 -0.57 14.71
CA TRP A 186 -9.33 -0.17 13.74
C TRP A 186 -8.84 1.26 13.99
N SER A 187 -9.68 2.17 14.50
CA SER A 187 -9.32 3.56 14.79
C SER A 187 -8.61 3.70 16.15
N GLN A 188 -7.42 3.11 16.29
CA GLN A 188 -6.63 3.16 17.52
C GLN A 188 -6.17 4.61 17.86
N PRO A 189 -5.91 4.94 19.14
CA PRO A 189 -5.52 6.28 19.58
C PRO A 189 -4.26 6.82 18.88
N ASN A 190 -4.26 8.12 18.52
CA ASN A 190 -3.06 8.78 18.01
C ASN A 190 -2.28 9.44 19.15
N THR A 191 -1.13 8.86 19.48
CA THR A 191 -0.27 9.29 20.60
C THR A 191 0.80 10.30 20.18
N GLY A 192 0.91 10.62 18.88
CA GLY A 192 1.90 11.54 18.35
C GLY A 192 3.34 10.99 18.30
N ASN A 193 3.56 9.71 18.64
CA ASN A 193 4.88 9.08 18.63
C ASN A 193 5.07 8.15 17.41
N ASN A 194 6.31 7.68 17.18
CA ASN A 194 6.70 6.83 16.05
C ASN A 194 5.92 5.50 15.91
N GLY A 195 5.17 5.09 16.94
CA GLY A 195 4.27 3.98 16.83
C GLY A 195 2.99 4.40 16.12
N LYS A 196 2.98 4.22 14.80
CA LYS A 196 1.89 4.64 13.91
C LYS A 196 0.55 4.03 14.38
N PRO A 197 -0.46 4.81 14.81
CA PRO A 197 -1.84 4.31 14.83
C PRO A 197 -2.23 3.85 13.42
N PHE A 198 -3.23 2.99 13.30
CA PHE A 198 -3.80 2.70 11.98
C PHE A 198 -4.29 4.02 11.35
N SER A 199 -3.66 4.39 10.24
CA SER A 199 -4.03 5.59 9.48
C SER A 199 -4.97 5.21 8.34
N PHE A 200 -5.86 6.13 7.93
CA PHE A 200 -6.73 5.89 6.78
C PHE A 200 -5.92 5.70 5.49
N PHE A 201 -4.72 6.27 5.41
CA PHE A 201 -3.79 6.12 4.29
C PHE A 201 -3.09 4.77 4.28
N ASP A 202 -2.82 4.25 5.47
CA ASP A 202 -2.22 2.94 5.64
C ASP A 202 -3.19 1.91 5.01
N ASN A 203 -4.50 1.95 5.30
CA ASN A 203 -5.55 1.06 4.77
C ASN A 203 -5.46 0.79 3.26
N ILE A 204 -5.17 1.82 2.47
CA ILE A 204 -5.24 1.81 1.01
C ILE A 204 -3.93 1.39 0.36
N GLY A 205 -2.83 1.47 1.11
CA GLY A 205 -1.50 1.40 0.51
C GLY A 205 -0.38 1.06 1.46
N HIS A 206 -0.62 0.10 2.35
CA HIS A 206 0.43 -0.41 3.22
C HIS A 206 1.67 -0.79 2.40
N VAL A 207 2.80 -0.20 2.78
CA VAL A 207 4.11 -0.77 2.49
C VAL A 207 4.18 -2.08 3.24
N ILE A 208 4.21 -3.19 2.50
CA ILE A 208 3.95 -4.53 3.02
C ILE A 208 5.14 -5.11 3.79
N SER A 209 6.34 -4.55 3.68
CA SER A 209 7.52 -5.07 4.40
C SER A 209 8.00 -4.19 5.55
N GLU A 210 8.68 -4.82 6.50
CA GLU A 210 9.05 -4.42 7.87
C GLU A 210 7.90 -4.32 8.88
N SER A 211 6.74 -3.80 8.49
CA SER A 211 5.59 -3.74 9.40
C SER A 211 4.85 -5.08 9.58
N SER A 212 5.21 -6.10 8.79
CA SER A 212 4.60 -7.44 8.78
C SER A 212 5.30 -8.50 9.63
N PHE A 213 6.47 -8.17 10.20
CA PHE A 213 7.18 -9.08 11.07
C PHE A 213 6.57 -9.07 12.47
N VAL A 214 5.59 -9.94 12.66
CA VAL A 214 4.92 -10.16 13.93
C VAL A 214 5.37 -11.50 14.53
N ASN A 215 5.82 -12.46 13.72
CA ASN A 215 6.28 -13.76 14.19
C ASN A 215 7.81 -13.92 14.09
N GLU A 216 8.52 -13.75 15.21
CA GLU A 216 9.98 -13.95 15.31
C GLU A 216 10.43 -15.38 14.96
N SER A 217 9.52 -16.36 14.97
CA SER A 217 9.83 -17.74 14.56
C SER A 217 9.81 -17.96 13.04
N GLU A 218 9.31 -16.99 12.27
CA GLU A 218 9.27 -17.03 10.80
C GLU A 218 10.33 -16.10 10.19
N ILE A 219 11.60 -16.30 10.58
CA ILE A 219 12.75 -15.63 9.94
C ILE A 219 13.10 -16.41 8.67
N ILE A 220 13.09 -15.74 7.52
CA ILE A 220 13.69 -16.29 6.31
C ILE A 220 15.20 -16.11 6.37
N ASP A 221 15.93 -17.21 6.25
CA ASP A 221 17.30 -17.14 5.78
C ASP A 221 17.28 -16.96 4.25
N ILE A 222 17.59 -15.76 3.78
CA ILE A 222 17.57 -15.45 2.34
C ILE A 222 18.60 -16.30 1.59
N THR A 223 19.65 -16.75 2.29
CA THR A 223 20.65 -17.62 1.69
C THR A 223 20.06 -18.98 1.31
N ASP A 224 18.92 -19.40 1.86
CA ASP A 224 18.25 -20.66 1.50
C ASP A 224 17.22 -20.50 0.36
N VAL A 225 17.05 -19.30 -0.21
CA VAL A 225 15.99 -19.03 -1.17
C VAL A 225 16.49 -18.99 -2.61
N GLY A 226 15.82 -19.75 -3.49
CA GLY A 226 15.96 -19.62 -4.94
C GLY A 226 17.42 -19.73 -5.41
N LEU A 227 17.85 -18.76 -6.23
CA LEU A 227 19.19 -18.68 -6.78
C LEU A 227 20.25 -18.41 -5.72
N PHE A 228 19.91 -17.73 -4.62
CA PHE A 228 20.85 -17.45 -3.53
C PHE A 228 21.28 -18.72 -2.78
N SER A 229 20.43 -19.75 -2.71
CA SER A 229 20.77 -21.08 -2.16
C SER A 229 21.88 -21.83 -2.89
N LYS A 230 22.26 -21.35 -4.07
CA LYS A 230 23.32 -21.97 -4.88
C LYS A 230 24.65 -21.25 -4.72
N LEU A 231 24.69 -20.13 -4.00
CA LEU A 231 25.87 -19.30 -3.82
C LEU A 231 26.59 -19.71 -2.55
N SER A 232 27.90 -19.93 -2.65
CA SER A 232 28.78 -20.13 -1.49
C SER A 232 29.15 -18.78 -0.87
N THR A 233 29.31 -17.76 -1.70
CA THR A 233 29.52 -16.37 -1.29
C THR A 233 28.79 -15.41 -2.23
N LEU A 234 28.55 -14.17 -1.77
CA LEU A 234 27.80 -13.20 -2.56
C LEU A 234 28.55 -12.77 -3.84
N GLU A 235 29.89 -12.84 -3.86
CA GLU A 235 30.70 -12.52 -5.03
C GLU A 235 30.39 -13.40 -6.25
N GLU A 236 29.94 -14.64 -6.02
CA GLU A 236 29.53 -15.62 -7.04
C GLU A 236 28.22 -15.22 -7.74
N ILE A 237 27.53 -14.15 -7.29
CA ILE A 237 26.32 -13.64 -7.95
C ILE A 237 26.55 -13.31 -9.43
N GLN A 238 27.77 -12.91 -9.79
CA GLN A 238 28.15 -12.62 -11.18
C GLN A 238 28.06 -13.88 -12.06
N ASP A 239 28.40 -15.06 -11.52
CA ASP A 239 28.46 -16.31 -12.30
C ASP A 239 27.07 -16.83 -12.70
N VAL A 240 26.05 -16.41 -11.96
CA VAL A 240 24.65 -16.78 -12.18
C VAL A 240 23.82 -15.66 -12.81
N THR A 241 24.39 -14.46 -12.98
CA THR A 241 23.71 -13.34 -13.62
C THR A 241 23.85 -13.43 -15.15
N PRO A 242 22.76 -13.30 -15.93
CA PRO A 242 22.82 -13.29 -17.38
C PRO A 242 23.76 -12.22 -17.94
N GLU A 243 24.54 -12.58 -18.97
CA GLU A 243 25.53 -11.71 -19.62
C GLU A 243 24.92 -10.39 -20.12
N LEU A 244 23.65 -10.41 -20.57
CA LEU A 244 22.93 -9.21 -20.96
C LEU A 244 23.02 -8.12 -19.89
N PHE A 245 22.91 -8.49 -18.61
CA PHE A 245 22.94 -7.56 -17.48
C PHE A 245 24.37 -7.21 -17.08
N LEU A 246 25.29 -8.18 -17.04
CA LEU A 246 26.69 -7.96 -16.70
C LEU A 246 27.37 -6.97 -17.64
N ALA A 247 27.06 -7.06 -18.94
CA ALA A 247 27.60 -6.20 -19.99
C ALA A 247 26.98 -4.79 -20.03
N ARG A 248 26.07 -4.43 -19.11
CA ARG A 248 25.45 -3.10 -19.07
C ARG A 248 26.53 -2.01 -18.91
N GLY A 249 26.53 -1.05 -19.83
CA GLY A 249 27.40 0.13 -19.77
C GLY A 249 26.98 1.10 -18.66
N ALA A 250 27.94 1.87 -18.14
CA ALA A 250 27.68 2.89 -17.14
C ALA A 250 26.71 3.96 -17.65
N VAL A 251 25.84 4.46 -16.77
CA VAL A 251 24.91 5.56 -17.06
C VAL A 251 25.70 6.85 -17.32
N THR A 252 25.43 7.50 -18.46
CA THR A 252 26.02 8.79 -18.84
C THR A 252 25.29 9.97 -18.19
N HIS A 253 25.79 11.19 -18.38
CA HIS A 253 25.11 12.40 -17.88
C HIS A 253 23.78 12.67 -18.59
N ASP A 254 23.63 12.18 -19.83
CA ASP A 254 22.36 12.16 -20.55
C ASP A 254 21.70 10.79 -20.35
N ILE A 255 20.59 10.77 -19.60
CA ILE A 255 19.83 9.56 -19.29
C ILE A 255 19.05 9.06 -20.52
N GLN A 256 18.58 9.97 -21.37
CA GLN A 256 17.82 9.61 -22.56
C GLN A 256 18.72 8.89 -23.57
N GLU A 257 19.90 9.45 -23.83
CA GLU A 257 20.88 8.83 -24.71
C GLU A 257 21.29 7.43 -24.21
N TRP A 258 21.44 7.28 -22.89
CA TRP A 258 21.75 5.99 -22.29
C TRP A 258 20.59 5.00 -22.42
N ASP A 259 19.36 5.42 -22.12
CA ASP A 259 18.14 4.59 -22.23
C ASP A 259 17.96 4.10 -23.68
N ASP A 260 18.09 4.98 -24.68
CA ASP A 260 17.95 4.65 -26.10
C ASP A 260 18.99 3.60 -26.53
N LYS A 261 20.27 3.83 -26.20
CA LYS A 261 21.35 2.85 -26.47
C LYS A 261 21.11 1.52 -25.77
N ARG A 262 20.57 1.55 -24.56
CA ARG A 262 20.31 0.34 -23.79
C ARG A 262 19.15 -0.45 -24.37
N ILE A 263 18.07 0.23 -24.78
CA ILE A 263 16.93 -0.38 -25.48
C ILE A 263 17.40 -1.05 -26.78
N ASP A 264 18.26 -0.39 -27.57
CA ASP A 264 18.84 -0.98 -28.79
C ASP A 264 19.65 -2.25 -28.49
N SER A 265 20.45 -2.25 -27.42
CA SER A 265 21.19 -3.43 -26.98
C SER A 265 20.26 -4.60 -26.57
N ILE A 266 19.15 -4.30 -25.87
CA ILE A 266 18.16 -5.30 -25.46
C ILE A 266 17.40 -5.84 -26.68
N ASN A 267 17.00 -4.97 -27.62
CA ASN A 267 16.39 -5.35 -28.89
C ASN A 267 17.31 -6.29 -29.67
N PHE A 268 18.57 -5.91 -29.84
CA PHE A 268 19.56 -6.73 -30.53
C PHE A 268 19.71 -8.11 -29.88
N PHE A 269 19.79 -8.18 -28.55
CA PHE A 269 19.82 -9.45 -27.84
C PHE A 269 18.56 -10.28 -28.10
N ALA A 270 17.37 -9.71 -27.89
CA ALA A 270 16.10 -10.42 -28.05
C ALA A 270 15.89 -10.93 -29.49
N GLU A 271 16.40 -10.23 -30.49
CA GLU A 271 16.33 -10.64 -31.89
C GLU A 271 17.28 -11.78 -32.24
N ASN A 272 18.45 -11.86 -31.60
CA ASN A 272 19.53 -12.75 -32.02
C ASN A 272 19.81 -13.90 -31.04
N CYS A 273 19.25 -13.86 -29.83
CA CYS A 273 19.45 -14.90 -28.83
C CYS A 273 18.82 -16.25 -29.25
N SER A 274 19.45 -17.33 -28.81
CA SER A 274 18.88 -18.66 -28.85
C SER A 274 17.81 -18.85 -27.78
N PHE A 275 16.95 -19.85 -27.97
CA PHE A 275 15.95 -20.20 -26.95
C PHE A 275 16.59 -20.55 -25.58
N ALA A 276 17.78 -21.14 -25.57
CA ALA A 276 18.48 -21.47 -24.32
C ALA A 276 18.94 -20.21 -23.58
N GLU A 277 19.37 -19.17 -24.29
CA GLU A 277 19.81 -17.91 -23.70
C GLU A 277 18.64 -17.11 -23.12
N ILE A 278 17.54 -16.98 -23.86
CA ILE A 278 16.35 -16.30 -23.33
C ILE A 278 15.74 -17.09 -22.15
N LEU A 279 15.83 -18.42 -22.16
CA LEU A 279 15.35 -19.25 -21.05
C LEU A 279 16.19 -19.05 -19.77
N LYS A 280 17.50 -18.81 -19.88
CA LYS A 280 18.32 -18.43 -18.72
C LYS A 280 17.85 -17.12 -18.11
N LEU A 281 17.57 -16.12 -18.94
CA LEU A 281 17.04 -14.83 -18.50
C LEU A 281 15.65 -14.99 -17.87
N TYR A 282 14.75 -15.75 -18.50
CA TYR A 282 13.44 -16.10 -17.96
C TYR A 282 13.56 -16.73 -16.56
N ASN A 283 14.41 -17.75 -16.40
CA ASN A 283 14.60 -18.41 -15.12
C ASN A 283 15.19 -17.49 -14.05
N TYR A 284 16.11 -16.58 -14.43
CA TYR A 284 16.68 -15.60 -13.51
C TYR A 284 15.62 -14.62 -12.99
N VAL A 285 14.82 -14.01 -13.87
CA VAL A 285 13.81 -13.01 -13.46
C VAL A 285 12.68 -13.66 -12.65
N ASN A 286 12.35 -14.91 -12.92
CA ASN A 286 11.30 -15.65 -12.21
C ASN A 286 11.78 -16.36 -10.94
N ASP A 287 13.07 -16.31 -10.63
CA ASP A 287 13.60 -16.90 -9.41
C ASP A 287 13.01 -16.19 -8.17
N GLU A 288 12.69 -16.96 -7.14
CA GLU A 288 12.07 -16.42 -5.92
C GLU A 288 12.99 -15.44 -5.19
N GLY A 289 14.30 -15.74 -5.12
CA GLY A 289 15.29 -14.85 -4.52
C GLY A 289 15.32 -13.49 -5.23
N ILE A 290 15.36 -13.52 -6.56
CA ILE A 290 15.42 -12.32 -7.41
C ILE A 290 14.11 -11.55 -7.39
N SER A 291 12.98 -12.19 -7.68
CA SER A 291 11.70 -11.50 -7.79
C SER A 291 11.22 -10.92 -6.45
N LYS A 292 11.54 -11.60 -5.34
CA LYS A 292 10.93 -11.33 -4.03
C LYS A 292 11.88 -10.68 -3.02
N TYR A 293 13.12 -11.19 -2.88
CA TYR A 293 14.04 -10.80 -1.80
C TYR A 293 15.24 -9.95 -2.24
N HIS A 294 15.31 -9.58 -3.52
CA HIS A 294 16.39 -8.79 -4.11
C HIS A 294 16.74 -7.48 -3.37
N ASP A 295 15.76 -6.76 -2.80
CA ASP A 295 16.02 -5.49 -2.12
C ASP A 295 16.87 -5.72 -0.86
N MET A 296 16.54 -6.73 -0.05
CA MET A 296 17.31 -7.09 1.14
C MET A 296 18.75 -7.50 0.78
N VAL A 297 18.93 -8.25 -0.32
CA VAL A 297 20.27 -8.64 -0.80
C VAL A 297 21.05 -7.44 -1.33
N SER A 298 20.40 -6.51 -2.05
CA SER A 298 21.02 -5.26 -2.49
C SER A 298 21.52 -4.45 -1.28
N GLN A 299 20.65 -4.21 -0.29
CA GLN A 299 21.00 -3.47 0.93
C GLN A 299 22.17 -4.12 1.68
N ASN A 300 22.17 -5.45 1.81
CA ASN A 300 23.26 -6.22 2.41
C ASN A 300 24.57 -6.08 1.60
N SER A 301 24.47 -6.08 0.27
CA SER A 301 25.62 -5.86 -0.63
C SER A 301 26.28 -4.51 -0.38
N TYR A 302 25.49 -3.44 -0.25
CA TYR A 302 26.02 -2.11 0.06
C TYR A 302 26.64 -2.03 1.46
N SER A 303 26.06 -2.74 2.42
CA SER A 303 26.53 -2.74 3.81
C SER A 303 27.89 -3.43 3.99
N HIS A 304 28.18 -4.47 3.20
CA HIS A 304 29.36 -5.31 3.38
C HIS A 304 30.37 -5.28 2.23
N PHE A 305 29.95 -4.91 1.01
CA PHE A 305 30.75 -5.03 -0.22
C PHE A 305 30.87 -3.72 -1.01
N LEU A 306 30.66 -2.55 -0.37
CA LEU A 306 30.77 -1.25 -1.03
C LEU A 306 32.07 -1.05 -1.85
N PRO A 307 33.28 -1.49 -1.38
CA PRO A 307 34.48 -1.40 -2.21
C PRO A 307 34.37 -2.20 -3.51
N ASN A 308 33.81 -3.41 -3.47
CA ASN A 308 33.62 -4.27 -4.65
C ASN A 308 32.62 -3.63 -5.62
N ILE A 309 31.54 -3.06 -5.10
CA ILE A 309 30.54 -2.31 -5.89
C ILE A 309 31.20 -1.17 -6.66
N LYS A 310 32.09 -0.41 -6.00
CA LYS A 310 32.78 0.74 -6.63
C LYS A 310 33.86 0.33 -7.64
N LEU A 311 34.44 -0.86 -7.51
CA LEU A 311 35.59 -1.30 -8.32
C LEU A 311 35.23 -2.26 -9.46
N SER A 312 34.11 -2.99 -9.36
CA SER A 312 33.69 -3.98 -10.36
C SER A 312 32.33 -3.62 -10.97
N VAL A 313 32.35 -3.26 -12.26
CA VAL A 313 31.13 -3.01 -13.05
C VAL A 313 30.26 -4.27 -13.11
N GLY A 314 30.88 -5.44 -13.28
CA GLY A 314 30.16 -6.72 -13.30
C GLY A 314 29.42 -7.00 -11.99
N PHE A 315 30.08 -6.75 -10.85
CA PHE A 315 29.47 -6.96 -9.54
C PHE A 315 28.36 -5.94 -9.27
N PHE A 316 28.58 -4.67 -9.58
CA PHE A 316 27.55 -3.63 -9.52
C PHE A 316 26.31 -3.98 -10.36
N ASN A 317 26.52 -4.45 -11.59
CA ASN A 317 25.43 -4.86 -12.47
C ASN A 317 24.71 -6.10 -11.95
N ALA A 318 25.43 -7.06 -11.38
CA ALA A 318 24.85 -8.28 -10.82
C ALA A 318 23.94 -8.00 -9.62
N ILE A 319 24.35 -7.10 -8.71
CA ILE A 319 23.55 -6.70 -7.53
C ILE A 319 22.50 -5.63 -7.84
N SER A 320 22.48 -5.07 -9.07
CA SER A 320 21.45 -4.14 -9.54
C SER A 320 20.15 -4.87 -9.94
N PHE A 321 19.61 -5.71 -9.05
CA PHE A 321 18.50 -6.62 -9.34
C PHE A 321 17.26 -5.93 -9.90
N ASN A 322 16.90 -4.77 -9.37
CA ASN A 322 15.75 -3.99 -9.85
C ASN A 322 15.89 -3.58 -11.32
N GLN A 323 17.11 -3.22 -11.75
CA GLN A 323 17.41 -2.96 -13.14
C GLN A 323 17.42 -4.25 -13.97
N ASN A 324 17.96 -5.35 -13.43
CA ASN A 324 17.99 -6.66 -14.10
C ASN A 324 16.56 -7.17 -14.37
N ILE A 325 15.63 -7.01 -13.42
CA ILE A 325 14.21 -7.36 -13.59
C ILE A 325 13.59 -6.49 -14.69
N ALA A 326 13.78 -5.16 -14.64
CA ALA A 326 13.23 -4.23 -15.63
C ALA A 326 13.69 -4.56 -17.07
N GLU A 327 14.99 -4.74 -17.27
CA GLU A 327 15.56 -5.09 -18.57
C GLU A 327 15.16 -6.50 -19.01
N GLY A 328 15.06 -7.43 -18.06
CA GLY A 328 14.62 -8.79 -18.33
C GLY A 328 13.17 -8.84 -18.84
N ILE A 329 12.27 -8.07 -18.24
CA ILE A 329 10.89 -7.91 -18.70
C ILE A 329 10.86 -7.40 -20.15
N MET A 330 11.66 -6.38 -20.47
CA MET A 330 11.75 -5.83 -21.83
C MET A 330 12.28 -6.87 -22.84
N ALA A 331 13.36 -7.58 -22.50
CA ALA A 331 13.94 -8.61 -23.35
C ALA A 331 12.95 -9.74 -23.65
N LEU A 332 12.23 -10.21 -22.62
CA LEU A 332 11.20 -11.24 -22.76
C LEU A 332 10.04 -10.77 -23.61
N PHE A 333 9.58 -9.52 -23.43
CA PHE A 333 8.52 -8.93 -24.24
C PHE A 333 8.89 -8.94 -25.72
N LEU A 334 10.07 -8.43 -26.07
CA LEU A 334 10.56 -8.35 -27.44
C LEU A 334 10.73 -9.73 -28.07
N TYR A 335 11.26 -10.69 -27.31
CA TYR A 335 11.38 -12.07 -27.76
C TYR A 335 10.01 -12.69 -28.06
N ASP A 336 9.03 -12.51 -27.16
CA ASP A 336 7.66 -13.00 -27.33
C ASP A 336 6.95 -12.32 -28.51
N GLN A 337 7.17 -11.02 -28.74
CA GLN A 337 6.61 -10.31 -29.90
C GLN A 337 7.04 -10.93 -31.22
N LYS A 338 8.32 -11.30 -31.33
CA LYS A 338 8.90 -11.92 -32.53
C LYS A 338 8.49 -13.39 -32.67
N ASN A 339 8.62 -14.17 -31.60
CA ASN A 339 8.52 -15.63 -31.64
C ASN A 339 7.12 -16.16 -31.26
N LYS A 340 6.21 -15.29 -30.82
CA LYS A 340 4.86 -15.64 -30.35
C LYS A 340 4.86 -16.68 -29.21
N SER A 341 5.90 -16.65 -28.36
CA SER A 341 5.97 -17.42 -27.11
C SER A 341 5.19 -16.75 -25.98
N LYS A 342 5.23 -17.32 -24.77
CA LYS A 342 4.52 -16.80 -23.58
C LYS A 342 5.46 -16.55 -22.38
N LEU A 343 6.76 -16.40 -22.62
CA LEU A 343 7.73 -16.24 -21.54
C LEU A 343 7.53 -14.91 -20.78
N TYR A 344 7.29 -13.81 -21.49
CA TYR A 344 6.91 -12.52 -20.92
C TYR A 344 5.61 -12.61 -20.14
N ALA A 345 4.55 -13.14 -20.77
CA ALA A 345 3.24 -13.25 -20.14
C ALA A 345 3.30 -14.02 -18.82
N ASN A 346 3.96 -15.18 -18.82
CA ASN A 346 4.16 -15.98 -17.61
C ASN A 346 4.99 -15.25 -16.55
N THR A 347 6.03 -14.51 -16.97
CA THR A 347 6.88 -13.72 -16.06
C THR A 347 6.10 -12.62 -15.38
N VAL A 348 5.30 -11.88 -16.15
CA VAL A 348 4.44 -10.80 -15.63
C VAL A 348 3.46 -11.35 -14.60
N LEU A 349 2.76 -12.45 -14.89
CA LEU A 349 1.82 -13.06 -13.95
C LEU A 349 2.53 -13.55 -12.67
N ASN A 350 3.71 -14.14 -12.80
CA ASN A 350 4.52 -14.58 -11.67
C ASN A 350 4.97 -13.40 -10.80
N LEU A 351 5.57 -12.37 -11.39
CA LEU A 351 6.05 -11.19 -10.67
C LEU A 351 4.90 -10.48 -9.94
N ILE A 352 3.80 -10.18 -10.62
CA ILE A 352 2.66 -9.46 -10.02
C ILE A 352 2.05 -10.23 -8.86
N SER A 353 2.02 -11.55 -8.95
CA SER A 353 1.47 -12.40 -7.90
C SER A 353 2.40 -12.55 -6.70
N ASN A 354 3.72 -12.67 -6.92
CA ASN A 354 4.68 -13.09 -5.90
C ASN A 354 5.53 -11.98 -5.29
N MET A 355 5.71 -10.86 -5.98
CA MET A 355 6.44 -9.72 -5.43
C MET A 355 5.74 -9.23 -4.16
N PHE A 356 6.53 -8.79 -3.18
CA PHE A 356 6.09 -7.89 -2.12
C PHE A 356 6.92 -6.61 -2.19
N THR A 357 6.45 -5.56 -1.50
CA THR A 357 7.12 -4.26 -1.48
C THR A 357 7.77 -4.02 -0.14
N SER A 358 9.09 -3.83 -0.14
CA SER A 358 9.84 -3.26 0.97
C SER A 358 9.79 -1.73 1.01
N PRO A 359 9.96 -1.12 2.19
CA PRO A 359 9.99 0.33 2.30
C PRO A 359 11.02 0.99 1.39
N PHE A 360 10.83 2.28 1.17
CA PHE A 360 11.82 3.15 0.53
C PHE A 360 12.11 2.76 -0.93
N MET A 361 13.35 2.41 -1.27
CA MET A 361 13.79 2.32 -2.67
C MET A 361 13.05 1.21 -3.43
N ASP A 362 12.70 0.12 -2.76
CA ASP A 362 11.93 -0.96 -3.38
C ASP A 362 10.54 -0.49 -3.82
N MET A 363 9.88 0.43 -3.09
CA MET A 363 8.60 1.01 -3.54
C MET A 363 8.72 1.67 -4.92
N TRP A 364 9.75 2.49 -5.11
CA TRP A 364 10.00 3.14 -6.40
C TRP A 364 10.43 2.15 -7.48
N ALA A 365 11.21 1.14 -7.12
CA ALA A 365 11.57 0.07 -8.05
C ALA A 365 10.34 -0.73 -8.51
N LYS A 366 9.43 -1.09 -7.59
CA LYS A 366 8.17 -1.75 -7.93
C LYS A 366 7.25 -0.86 -8.76
N LYS A 367 7.16 0.45 -8.46
CA LYS A 367 6.44 1.41 -9.32
C LYS A 367 6.98 1.40 -10.74
N ARG A 368 8.31 1.44 -10.91
CA ARG A 368 8.97 1.35 -12.23
C ARG A 368 8.70 0.03 -12.94
N ILE A 369 8.78 -1.10 -12.23
CA ILE A 369 8.45 -2.42 -12.78
C ILE A 369 6.99 -2.45 -13.26
N HIS A 370 6.04 -1.98 -12.44
CA HIS A 370 4.63 -1.89 -12.83
C HIS A 370 4.40 -0.98 -14.02
N TYR A 371 5.05 0.18 -14.07
CA TYR A 371 5.00 1.09 -15.21
C TYR A 371 5.44 0.38 -16.50
N ILE A 372 6.61 -0.26 -16.50
CA ILE A 372 7.14 -1.00 -17.65
C ILE A 372 6.17 -2.10 -18.09
N ILE A 373 5.70 -2.93 -17.15
CA ILE A 373 4.75 -4.01 -17.44
C ILE A 373 3.46 -3.46 -18.03
N ALA A 374 2.90 -2.41 -17.43
CA ALA A 374 1.63 -1.83 -17.85
C ALA A 374 1.74 -1.24 -19.27
N SER A 375 2.83 -0.52 -19.57
CA SER A 375 3.08 0.05 -20.90
C SER A 375 3.32 -1.02 -21.97
N LEU A 376 4.15 -2.04 -21.69
CA LEU A 376 4.45 -3.10 -22.65
C LEU A 376 3.23 -3.98 -22.94
N THR A 377 2.45 -4.29 -21.91
CA THR A 377 1.28 -5.19 -22.03
C THR A 377 0.21 -4.65 -22.98
N LEU A 378 0.02 -3.33 -23.08
CA LEU A 378 -0.91 -2.70 -24.03
C LEU A 378 -0.59 -3.06 -25.49
N GLY A 379 0.69 -3.23 -25.82
CA GLY A 379 1.17 -3.59 -27.15
C GLY A 379 1.41 -5.09 -27.35
N TYR A 380 1.06 -5.95 -26.39
CA TYR A 380 1.41 -7.37 -26.43
C TYR A 380 0.71 -8.14 -27.56
N HIS A 381 1.39 -9.14 -28.14
CA HIS A 381 0.86 -9.86 -29.30
C HIS A 381 -0.39 -10.71 -29.00
N ASP A 382 -0.52 -11.24 -27.78
CA ASP A 382 -1.72 -11.95 -27.33
C ASP A 382 -2.73 -10.94 -26.79
N ARG A 383 -3.82 -10.72 -27.54
CA ARG A 383 -4.85 -9.73 -27.21
C ARG A 383 -5.70 -10.08 -26.00
N ASN A 384 -5.59 -11.31 -25.49
CA ASN A 384 -6.28 -11.70 -24.25
C ASN A 384 -5.47 -11.34 -23.01
N PHE A 385 -4.15 -11.30 -23.14
CA PHE A 385 -3.24 -11.10 -22.02
C PHE A 385 -3.45 -9.78 -21.24
N PRO A 386 -3.77 -8.64 -21.87
CA PRO A 386 -4.09 -7.41 -21.14
C PRO A 386 -5.21 -7.59 -20.09
N ALA A 387 -6.23 -8.40 -20.38
CA ALA A 387 -7.29 -8.69 -19.42
C ALA A 387 -6.80 -9.58 -18.27
N GLU A 388 -6.00 -10.61 -18.58
CA GLU A 388 -5.38 -11.48 -17.57
C GLU A 388 -4.46 -10.68 -16.62
N TYR A 389 -3.67 -9.74 -17.17
CA TYR A 389 -2.84 -8.82 -16.40
C TYR A 389 -3.67 -7.98 -15.41
N ILE A 390 -4.75 -7.35 -15.87
CA ILE A 390 -5.61 -6.52 -15.00
C ILE A 390 -6.29 -7.35 -13.91
N ASP A 391 -6.72 -8.57 -14.24
CA ASP A 391 -7.31 -9.48 -13.26
C ASP A 391 -6.29 -9.93 -12.21
N CYS A 392 -5.03 -10.16 -12.61
CA CYS A 392 -3.92 -10.46 -11.70
C CYS A 392 -3.54 -9.25 -10.83
N LEU A 393 -3.44 -8.05 -11.43
CA LEU A 393 -3.14 -6.80 -10.74
C LEU A 393 -4.12 -6.53 -9.60
N SER A 394 -5.41 -6.86 -9.78
CA SER A 394 -6.45 -6.65 -8.77
C SER A 394 -6.21 -7.35 -7.42
N THR A 395 -5.37 -8.39 -7.40
CA THR A 395 -5.01 -9.16 -6.20
C THR A 395 -3.53 -9.11 -5.88
N SER A 396 -2.74 -8.37 -6.66
CA SER A 396 -1.30 -8.23 -6.44
C SER A 396 -1.01 -7.62 -5.07
N PRO A 397 0.00 -8.13 -4.34
CA PRO A 397 0.48 -7.48 -3.12
C PRO A 397 1.08 -6.09 -3.38
N THR A 398 1.61 -5.83 -4.57
CA THR A 398 2.38 -4.60 -4.88
C THR A 398 1.62 -3.59 -5.74
N ARG A 399 0.34 -3.84 -6.07
CA ARG A 399 -0.47 -2.96 -6.93
C ARG A 399 -0.58 -1.51 -6.47
N ARG A 400 -0.46 -1.25 -5.17
CA ARG A 400 -0.45 0.13 -4.66
C ARG A 400 0.71 0.94 -5.23
N GLU A 401 1.86 0.33 -5.48
CA GLU A 401 3.00 1.05 -6.04
C GLU A 401 2.73 1.50 -7.48
N PHE A 402 1.92 0.75 -8.24
CA PHE A 402 1.41 1.20 -9.54
C PHE A 402 0.60 2.49 -9.37
N TYR A 403 -0.39 2.48 -8.47
CA TYR A 403 -1.33 3.58 -8.23
C TYR A 403 -0.77 4.81 -7.48
N SER A 404 0.45 4.71 -6.94
CA SER A 404 1.03 5.77 -6.09
C SER A 404 1.51 6.94 -6.94
N GLU A 405 1.07 8.16 -6.65
CA GLU A 405 1.34 9.34 -7.47
C GLU A 405 2.38 10.26 -6.84
N TYR A 406 3.17 10.94 -7.67
CA TYR A 406 4.20 11.89 -7.23
C TYR A 406 4.00 13.27 -7.87
N PHE A 407 3.83 14.30 -7.04
CA PHE A 407 3.75 15.69 -7.46
C PHE A 407 5.16 16.28 -7.60
N TYR A 408 5.77 16.04 -8.77
CA TYR A 408 7.15 16.43 -9.06
C TYR A 408 7.38 17.95 -9.00
N ASP A 409 6.41 18.73 -9.47
CA ASP A 409 6.52 20.19 -9.54
C ASP A 409 6.58 20.86 -8.16
N SER A 410 5.98 20.24 -7.14
CA SER A 410 6.07 20.68 -5.74
C SER A 410 7.51 20.70 -5.23
N HIS A 411 8.31 19.69 -5.59
CA HIS A 411 9.73 19.65 -5.22
C HIS A 411 10.48 20.87 -5.79
N ASN A 412 10.28 21.15 -7.08
CA ASN A 412 10.98 22.24 -7.74
C ASN A 412 10.58 23.59 -7.13
N LYS A 413 9.29 23.80 -6.87
CA LYS A 413 8.76 24.99 -6.18
C LYS A 413 9.42 25.17 -4.81
N LYS A 414 9.46 24.11 -3.97
CA LYS A 414 10.10 24.17 -2.63
C LYS A 414 11.61 24.46 -2.71
N LYS A 415 12.30 23.92 -3.71
CA LYS A 415 13.77 23.99 -3.83
C LYS A 415 14.26 25.31 -4.43
N HIS A 416 13.56 25.85 -5.42
CA HIS A 416 14.10 26.91 -6.28
C HIS A 416 13.48 28.29 -6.07
N TYR A 417 12.41 28.42 -5.28
CA TYR A 417 11.73 29.73 -5.15
C TYR A 417 12.61 30.87 -4.60
N LYS A 418 13.62 30.54 -3.79
CA LYS A 418 14.54 31.55 -3.21
C LYS A 418 15.55 32.11 -4.20
N SER A 419 15.75 31.46 -5.35
CA SER A 419 16.69 31.91 -6.38
C SER A 419 16.04 32.70 -7.50
N ILE A 420 14.73 32.98 -7.42
CA ILE A 420 14.00 33.73 -8.44
C ILE A 420 14.24 35.22 -8.27
N GLU A 421 14.61 35.90 -9.36
CA GLU A 421 14.89 37.33 -9.40
C GLU A 421 13.95 38.09 -10.35
N THR A 422 13.22 37.38 -11.23
CA THR A 422 12.37 37.98 -12.27
C THR A 422 10.94 37.43 -12.27
N TYR A 423 9.99 38.17 -12.85
CA TYR A 423 8.60 37.71 -13.02
C TYR A 423 8.46 36.58 -14.05
N GLU A 424 9.38 36.47 -15.01
CA GLU A 424 9.41 35.37 -15.98
C GLU A 424 9.74 34.05 -15.28
N GLU A 425 10.75 34.04 -14.42
CA GLU A 425 11.11 32.89 -13.59
C GLU A 425 9.99 32.50 -12.60
N ILE A 426 9.19 33.46 -12.11
CA ILE A 426 7.98 33.16 -11.34
C ILE A 426 6.99 32.36 -12.18
N ALA A 427 6.72 32.82 -13.42
CA ALA A 427 5.78 32.14 -14.31
C ALA A 427 6.25 30.71 -14.63
N ASP A 428 7.56 30.53 -14.84
CA ASP A 428 8.15 29.22 -15.13
C ASP A 428 8.06 28.26 -13.94
N LEU A 429 8.44 28.70 -12.73
CA LEU A 429 8.44 27.83 -11.56
C LEU A 429 7.02 27.54 -11.03
N PHE A 430 6.16 28.55 -11.04
CA PHE A 430 4.81 28.48 -10.50
C PHE A 430 3.75 28.12 -11.53
N GLY A 431 4.14 27.68 -12.73
CA GLY A 431 3.25 27.00 -13.67
C GLY A 431 2.68 25.69 -13.09
N LEU A 432 1.44 25.36 -13.47
CA LEU A 432 0.86 24.05 -13.20
C LEU A 432 1.31 23.07 -14.29
N ILE A 433 2.04 22.04 -13.89
CA ILE A 433 2.49 20.96 -14.77
C ILE A 433 1.59 19.75 -14.48
N LEU A 434 0.73 19.39 -15.43
CA LEU A 434 -0.20 18.26 -15.30
C LEU A 434 0.44 16.90 -15.63
N THR A 435 1.58 16.92 -16.32
CA THR A 435 2.35 15.74 -16.71
C THR A 435 3.81 16.01 -16.39
N PRO A 436 4.50 15.15 -15.59
CA PRO A 436 5.90 15.37 -15.28
C PRO A 436 6.74 15.49 -16.57
N PRO A 437 7.78 16.35 -16.58
CA PRO A 437 8.73 16.40 -17.69
C PRO A 437 9.20 15.00 -18.07
N GLN A 438 9.32 14.73 -19.36
CA GLN A 438 9.80 13.43 -19.84
C GLN A 438 11.33 13.51 -19.93
N TYR A 439 12.03 12.44 -19.51
CA TYR A 439 13.50 12.27 -19.65
C TYR A 439 14.42 13.12 -18.76
N GLU A 440 13.89 13.80 -17.74
CA GLU A 440 14.74 14.37 -16.70
C GLU A 440 15.17 13.29 -15.68
N SER A 441 16.40 13.39 -15.18
CA SER A 441 16.95 12.46 -14.20
C SER A 441 16.27 12.58 -12.84
N VAL A 442 16.00 11.44 -12.19
CA VAL A 442 15.49 11.42 -10.83
C VAL A 442 16.68 11.44 -9.85
N THR A 443 16.64 12.35 -8.87
CA THR A 443 17.74 12.60 -7.94
C THR A 443 17.37 12.19 -6.52
N TYR A 444 18.38 12.09 -5.66
CA TYR A 444 18.16 11.80 -4.24
C TYR A 444 17.29 12.85 -3.53
N SER A 445 17.29 14.12 -3.97
CA SER A 445 16.38 15.12 -3.40
C SER A 445 14.91 14.86 -3.74
N HIS A 446 14.61 14.29 -4.92
CA HIS A 446 13.27 13.82 -5.26
C HIS A 446 12.83 12.68 -4.35
N PHE A 447 13.74 11.74 -4.09
CA PHE A 447 13.50 10.62 -3.18
C PHE A 447 13.14 11.12 -1.77
N LEU A 448 13.97 12.02 -1.20
CA LEU A 448 13.72 12.58 0.12
C LEU A 448 12.37 13.30 0.19
N HIS A 449 12.08 14.15 -0.79
CA HIS A 449 10.82 14.89 -0.87
C HIS A 449 9.60 13.96 -0.93
N TYR A 450 9.64 12.95 -1.79
CA TYR A 450 8.54 11.98 -1.89
C TYR A 450 8.32 11.27 -0.56
N PHE A 451 9.36 10.69 0.04
CA PHE A 451 9.19 9.89 1.25
C PHE A 451 8.86 10.72 2.49
N SER A 452 9.36 11.96 2.60
CA SER A 452 9.01 12.86 3.71
C SER A 452 7.54 13.30 3.65
N ASP A 453 7.02 13.59 2.45
CA ASP A 453 5.64 14.03 2.26
C ASP A 453 4.63 12.87 2.28
N ASN A 454 5.12 11.63 2.15
CA ASN A 454 4.30 10.41 2.20
C ASN A 454 4.37 9.66 3.55
N LEU A 455 4.96 10.27 4.60
CA LEU A 455 4.84 9.77 5.98
C LEU A 455 3.37 9.72 6.43
N GLY A 456 3.10 8.95 7.49
CA GLY A 456 1.74 8.76 8.01
C GLY A 456 1.10 10.06 8.53
N GLU A 457 -0.23 10.10 8.65
CA GLU A 457 -1.02 11.29 9.05
C GLU A 457 -0.49 11.99 10.30
N SER A 458 -0.06 11.22 11.31
CA SER A 458 0.53 11.75 12.54
C SER A 458 1.78 12.59 12.27
N TYR A 459 2.56 12.26 11.24
CA TYR A 459 3.74 13.04 10.87
C TYR A 459 3.36 14.35 10.21
N SER A 460 2.47 14.30 9.22
CA SER A 460 1.96 15.49 8.52
C SER A 460 1.24 16.48 9.44
N THR A 461 0.64 16.01 10.53
CA THR A 461 -0.13 16.85 11.46
C THR A 461 0.72 17.48 12.57
N ASN A 462 1.87 16.90 12.92
CA ASN A 462 2.60 17.29 14.12
C ASN A 462 4.05 17.77 13.87
N TYR A 463 4.57 17.66 12.64
CA TYR A 463 5.99 17.92 12.36
C TYR A 463 6.23 18.69 11.06
N THR A 464 7.31 19.48 11.04
CA THR A 464 7.71 20.26 9.85
C THR A 464 8.35 19.40 8.76
N ASP A 465 8.49 19.93 7.54
CA ASP A 465 9.18 19.26 6.42
C ASP A 465 10.61 18.82 6.79
N GLU A 466 11.33 19.66 7.52
CA GLU A 466 12.70 19.37 7.97
C GLU A 466 12.73 18.25 9.00
N GLU A 467 11.81 18.25 9.97
CA GLU A 467 11.68 17.19 10.97
C GLU A 467 11.29 15.85 10.33
N ARG A 468 10.35 15.88 9.39
CA ARG A 468 9.92 14.71 8.59
C ARG A 468 11.07 14.10 7.81
N THR A 469 11.89 14.94 7.17
CA THR A 469 13.12 14.49 6.50
C THR A 469 14.11 13.88 7.50
N GLY A 470 14.26 14.49 8.68
CA GLY A 470 15.10 13.95 9.76
C GLY A 470 14.64 12.56 10.25
N PHE A 471 13.34 12.32 10.36
CA PHE A 471 12.80 10.99 10.70
C PHE A 471 13.06 9.96 9.60
N LEU A 472 12.89 10.36 8.34
CA LEU A 472 13.19 9.49 7.18
C LEU A 472 14.64 9.01 7.20
N LEU A 473 15.60 9.92 7.37
CA LEU A 473 17.03 9.58 7.39
C LEU A 473 17.39 8.66 8.58
N LYS A 474 16.76 8.87 9.74
CA LYS A 474 16.95 7.99 10.92
C LYS A 474 16.36 6.59 10.74
N ALA A 475 15.45 6.41 9.79
CA ALA A 475 14.80 5.14 9.50
C ALA A 475 15.54 4.31 8.44
N TYR A 476 16.69 4.78 7.95
CA TYR A 476 17.46 4.01 6.98
C TYR A 476 17.99 2.70 7.58
N PRO A 477 17.94 1.59 6.83
CA PRO A 477 18.33 0.26 7.31
C PRO A 477 19.85 0.10 7.51
N GLY A 478 20.66 1.07 7.10
CA GLY A 478 22.11 1.08 7.36
C GLY A 478 22.83 2.33 6.85
N ASP A 479 24.08 2.49 7.29
CA ASP A 479 24.90 3.68 7.02
C ASP A 479 25.16 3.94 5.53
N TYR A 480 25.11 2.88 4.70
CA TYR A 480 25.37 2.96 3.26
C TYR A 480 24.09 2.97 2.41
N TYR A 481 22.92 3.10 3.02
CA TYR A 481 21.65 3.08 2.30
C TYR A 481 21.52 4.25 1.30
N GLU A 482 22.07 5.42 1.61
CA GLU A 482 22.11 6.55 0.66
C GLU A 482 22.85 6.19 -0.64
N HIS A 483 23.94 5.43 -0.55
CA HIS A 483 24.68 4.99 -1.74
C HIS A 483 23.82 4.05 -2.60
N TYR A 484 23.11 3.11 -1.97
CA TYR A 484 22.18 2.21 -2.64
C TYR A 484 21.08 3.00 -3.37
N VAL A 485 20.48 3.99 -2.71
CA VAL A 485 19.46 4.85 -3.32
C VAL A 485 20.04 5.61 -4.51
N GLN A 486 21.16 6.31 -4.33
CA GLN A 486 21.78 7.11 -5.39
C GLN A 486 22.14 6.28 -6.62
N ASP A 487 22.71 5.09 -6.41
CA ASP A 487 23.07 4.19 -7.50
C ASP A 487 21.84 3.60 -8.19
N SER A 488 20.78 3.27 -7.44
CA SER A 488 19.52 2.79 -8.02
C SER A 488 18.84 3.86 -8.87
N LEU A 489 18.86 5.12 -8.41
CA LEU A 489 18.24 6.26 -9.11
C LEU A 489 18.92 6.62 -10.43
N LYS A 490 20.16 6.16 -10.67
CA LYS A 490 20.82 6.34 -11.98
C LYS A 490 20.00 5.77 -13.14
N PHE A 491 19.16 4.76 -12.87
CA PHE A 491 18.31 4.12 -13.89
C PHE A 491 16.89 4.69 -13.95
N PHE A 492 16.62 5.79 -13.25
CA PHE A 492 15.30 6.40 -13.16
C PHE A 492 15.26 7.71 -13.94
N ASN A 493 14.33 7.76 -14.88
CA ASN A 493 13.84 8.99 -15.46
C ASN A 493 12.41 9.29 -14.93
N GLN A 494 11.91 10.48 -15.21
CA GLN A 494 10.60 10.92 -14.73
C GLN A 494 9.41 10.18 -15.35
N ASN A 495 9.58 9.39 -16.41
CA ASN A 495 8.49 8.64 -17.04
C ASN A 495 7.90 7.61 -16.07
N VAL A 496 8.68 7.15 -15.09
CA VAL A 496 8.20 6.28 -13.99
C VAL A 496 7.06 6.92 -13.19
N PHE A 497 6.97 8.26 -13.19
CA PHE A 497 5.92 9.01 -12.50
C PHE A 497 4.75 9.43 -13.39
N THR A 498 4.65 8.87 -14.61
CA THR A 498 3.43 8.99 -15.42
C THR A 498 2.22 8.52 -14.60
N HIS A 499 1.18 9.36 -14.57
CA HIS A 499 0.00 9.11 -13.77
C HIS A 499 -0.71 7.83 -14.20
N SER A 500 -1.10 7.03 -13.22
CA SER A 500 -1.76 5.73 -13.46
C SER A 500 -3.09 5.92 -14.17
N SER A 501 -3.75 7.07 -13.99
CA SER A 501 -4.99 7.42 -14.71
C SER A 501 -4.84 7.36 -16.22
N PHE A 502 -3.70 7.82 -16.76
CA PHE A 502 -3.46 7.81 -18.21
C PHE A 502 -3.27 6.39 -18.73
N ILE A 503 -2.51 5.57 -18.00
CA ILE A 503 -2.29 4.17 -18.36
C ILE A 503 -3.62 3.41 -18.33
N LEU A 504 -4.41 3.59 -17.25
CA LEU A 504 -5.71 2.94 -17.12
C LEU A 504 -6.73 3.41 -18.17
N GLU A 505 -6.67 4.68 -18.59
CA GLU A 505 -7.44 5.18 -19.72
C GLU A 505 -7.13 4.39 -21.00
N GLU A 506 -5.85 4.21 -21.35
CA GLU A 506 -5.44 3.42 -22.52
C GLU A 506 -5.93 1.96 -22.44
N TYR A 507 -5.92 1.35 -21.25
CA TYR A 507 -6.50 0.02 -21.04
C TYR A 507 -8.01 0.00 -21.27
N LEU A 508 -8.75 0.99 -20.76
CA LEU A 508 -10.20 1.11 -20.99
C LEU A 508 -10.50 1.26 -22.49
N GLU A 509 -9.72 2.07 -23.20
CA GLU A 509 -9.85 2.19 -24.67
C GLU A 509 -9.53 0.89 -25.41
N LEU A 510 -8.54 0.12 -24.94
CA LEU A 510 -8.23 -1.19 -25.48
C LEU A 510 -9.39 -2.18 -25.28
N PHE A 511 -9.93 -2.27 -24.05
CA PHE A 511 -11.03 -3.18 -23.72
C PHE A 511 -12.38 -2.80 -24.33
N ALA A 512 -12.52 -1.55 -24.78
CA ALA A 512 -13.70 -1.11 -25.53
C ALA A 512 -13.76 -1.71 -26.95
N LYS A 513 -12.65 -2.24 -27.48
CA LYS A 513 -12.59 -2.87 -28.81
C LYS A 513 -13.20 -4.28 -28.73
N GLU A 514 -14.05 -4.63 -29.70
CA GLU A 514 -14.77 -5.92 -29.72
C GLU A 514 -13.85 -7.15 -29.69
N GLU A 515 -12.66 -7.05 -30.29
CA GLU A 515 -11.71 -8.15 -30.46
C GLU A 515 -10.80 -8.38 -29.24
N CYS A 516 -10.95 -7.60 -28.17
CA CYS A 516 -10.13 -7.72 -26.96
C CYS A 516 -10.92 -8.38 -25.82
N ALA A 517 -10.25 -9.26 -25.07
CA ALA A 517 -10.82 -9.83 -23.86
C ALA A 517 -11.08 -8.72 -22.83
N LYS A 518 -12.11 -8.89 -22.01
CA LYS A 518 -12.49 -7.93 -20.96
C LYS A 518 -12.12 -8.52 -19.59
N PRO A 519 -11.45 -7.76 -18.71
CA PRO A 519 -11.12 -8.24 -17.38
C PRO A 519 -12.36 -8.44 -16.52
N MET A 520 -12.40 -9.49 -15.72
CA MET A 520 -13.50 -9.76 -14.79
C MET A 520 -13.48 -8.85 -13.55
N LYS A 521 -12.30 -8.36 -13.17
CA LYS A 521 -12.03 -7.61 -11.94
C LYS A 521 -11.64 -6.14 -12.19
N LEU A 522 -11.92 -5.61 -13.38
CA LEU A 522 -11.65 -4.21 -13.75
C LEU A 522 -12.21 -3.21 -12.72
N HIS A 523 -13.43 -3.46 -12.27
CA HIS A 523 -14.12 -2.64 -11.27
C HIS A 523 -13.33 -2.49 -9.95
N ARG A 524 -12.51 -3.48 -9.56
CA ARG A 524 -11.66 -3.42 -8.36
C ARG A 524 -10.49 -2.46 -8.57
N VAL A 525 -9.80 -2.60 -9.69
CA VAL A 525 -8.65 -1.76 -10.06
C VAL A 525 -9.06 -0.28 -10.14
N ILE A 526 -10.18 0.03 -10.82
CA ILE A 526 -10.68 1.39 -10.96
C ILE A 526 -11.08 1.98 -9.60
N TYR A 527 -11.80 1.22 -8.78
CA TYR A 527 -12.26 1.72 -7.48
C TYR A 527 -11.11 1.93 -6.50
N GLU A 528 -10.13 1.01 -6.46
CA GLU A 528 -8.95 1.13 -5.61
C GLU A 528 -8.09 2.33 -5.99
N TYR A 529 -7.85 2.55 -7.29
CA TYR A 529 -7.16 3.75 -7.76
C TYR A 529 -7.89 5.03 -7.34
N PHE A 530 -9.20 5.14 -7.60
CA PHE A 530 -9.99 6.31 -7.20
C PHE A 530 -9.87 6.58 -5.70
N LYS A 531 -9.96 5.54 -4.86
CA LYS A 531 -9.87 5.67 -3.41
C LYS A 531 -8.48 6.06 -2.93
N LEU A 532 -7.42 5.59 -3.58
CA LEU A 532 -6.06 6.07 -3.33
C LEU A 532 -5.93 7.56 -3.62
N GLN A 533 -6.52 8.04 -4.73
CA GLN A 533 -6.52 9.47 -5.04
C GLN A 533 -7.34 10.27 -4.03
N VAL A 534 -8.46 9.73 -3.56
CA VAL A 534 -9.24 10.34 -2.49
C VAL A 534 -8.40 10.46 -1.22
N ALA A 535 -7.70 9.40 -0.78
CA ALA A 535 -6.74 9.52 0.31
C ALA A 535 -5.71 10.60 0.05
N GLN A 536 -4.99 10.53 -1.07
CA GLN A 536 -3.91 11.46 -1.40
C GLN A 536 -4.38 12.92 -1.28
N ARG A 537 -5.62 13.23 -1.70
CA ARG A 537 -6.25 14.55 -1.50
C ARG A 537 -6.21 15.03 -0.06
N TYR A 538 -6.45 14.17 0.92
CA TYR A 538 -6.37 14.56 2.34
C TYR A 538 -4.94 14.71 2.82
N ARG A 539 -3.99 13.94 2.29
CA ARG A 539 -2.57 14.08 2.67
C ARG A 539 -2.05 15.42 2.19
N ILE A 540 -2.42 15.80 0.97
CA ILE A 540 -2.16 17.14 0.42
C ILE A 540 -2.71 18.21 1.40
N ASN A 541 -3.96 18.09 1.83
CA ASN A 541 -4.55 19.06 2.76
C ASN A 541 -3.88 19.07 4.15
N LEU A 542 -3.40 17.92 4.63
CA LEU A 542 -2.70 17.80 5.91
C LEU A 542 -1.29 18.40 5.85
N ASN A 543 -0.51 18.05 4.82
CA ASN A 543 0.84 18.55 4.63
C ASN A 543 0.89 20.09 4.54
N TYR A 544 -0.19 20.70 4.07
CA TYR A 544 -0.28 22.15 3.88
C TYR A 544 -1.39 22.81 4.70
N SER A 545 -1.77 22.25 5.84
CA SER A 545 -2.91 22.75 6.63
C SER A 545 -2.77 24.21 7.08
N GLU A 546 -1.54 24.68 7.27
CA GLU A 546 -1.23 26.06 7.65
C GLU A 546 -1.37 27.05 6.48
N TYR A 547 -1.32 26.58 5.23
CA TYR A 547 -1.20 27.40 4.01
C TYR A 547 -2.52 27.45 3.21
N HIS A 548 -3.61 27.84 3.86
CA HIS A 548 -4.97 27.76 3.29
C HIS A 548 -5.43 29.00 2.53
N GLU A 549 -4.79 30.17 2.73
CA GLU A 549 -5.08 31.40 1.99
C GLU A 549 -4.30 31.37 0.67
N ILE A 550 -4.95 30.90 -0.39
CA ILE A 550 -4.31 30.78 -1.71
C ILE A 550 -4.07 32.19 -2.26
N PRO A 551 -2.81 32.59 -2.53
CA PRO A 551 -2.52 33.91 -3.08
C PRO A 551 -3.10 34.04 -4.49
N GLU A 552 -3.64 35.22 -4.81
CA GLU A 552 -4.08 35.53 -6.18
C GLU A 552 -2.88 35.66 -7.13
N VAL A 553 -1.77 36.22 -6.64
CA VAL A 553 -0.52 36.44 -7.37
C VAL A 553 0.67 36.23 -6.44
N VAL A 554 1.72 35.54 -6.90
CA VAL A 554 3.02 35.46 -6.22
C VAL A 554 3.86 36.65 -6.67
N THR A 555 4.38 37.45 -5.73
CA THR A 555 5.17 38.67 -6.01
C THR A 555 6.59 38.56 -5.48
N LEU A 556 7.47 39.48 -5.89
CA LEU A 556 8.83 39.57 -5.35
C LEU A 556 8.85 40.48 -4.10
N PRO A 557 9.55 40.10 -3.02
CA PRO A 557 10.23 38.81 -2.80
C PRO A 557 9.23 37.68 -2.54
N ILE A 558 9.57 36.46 -2.95
CA ILE A 558 8.68 35.31 -2.82
C ILE A 558 8.68 34.79 -1.38
N GLU A 559 7.54 34.92 -0.71
CA GLU A 559 7.37 34.43 0.66
C GLU A 559 7.14 32.92 0.71
N LYS A 560 7.63 32.25 1.77
CA LYS A 560 7.43 30.80 1.96
C LYS A 560 5.94 30.44 1.95
N TYR A 561 5.10 31.29 2.55
CA TYR A 561 3.66 31.06 2.61
C TYR A 561 3.04 30.97 1.21
N ASP A 562 3.37 31.92 0.32
CA ASP A 562 2.84 31.98 -1.04
C ASP A 562 3.23 30.74 -1.85
N VAL A 563 4.45 30.22 -1.63
CA VAL A 563 4.92 29.00 -2.28
C VAL A 563 4.09 27.80 -1.88
N TYR A 564 3.93 27.58 -0.58
CA TYR A 564 3.27 26.39 -0.05
C TYR A 564 1.75 26.43 -0.29
N ALA A 565 1.14 27.62 -0.23
CA ALA A 565 -0.26 27.81 -0.60
C ALA A 565 -0.49 27.56 -2.11
N THR A 566 0.46 27.95 -2.96
CA THR A 566 0.43 27.65 -4.40
C THR A 566 0.59 26.15 -4.67
N ILE A 567 1.51 25.49 -3.96
CA ILE A 567 1.67 24.03 -4.04
C ILE A 567 0.37 23.32 -3.66
N LEU A 568 -0.26 23.69 -2.55
CA LEU A 568 -1.55 23.14 -2.13
C LEU A 568 -2.61 23.26 -3.25
N LYS A 569 -2.72 24.44 -3.88
CA LYS A 569 -3.62 24.66 -5.02
C LYS A 569 -3.31 23.71 -6.18
N HIS A 570 -2.03 23.56 -6.52
CA HIS A 570 -1.58 22.78 -7.67
C HIS A 570 -1.78 21.28 -7.47
N GLU A 571 -1.36 20.74 -6.32
CA GLU A 571 -1.55 19.33 -6.01
C GLU A 571 -3.04 18.95 -5.93
N ARG A 572 -3.90 19.85 -5.40
CA ARG A 572 -5.37 19.67 -5.45
C ARG A 572 -5.89 19.59 -6.88
N ASN A 573 -5.41 20.46 -7.77
CA ASN A 573 -5.83 20.48 -9.17
C ASN A 573 -5.35 19.23 -9.92
N SER A 574 -4.08 18.82 -9.73
CA SER A 574 -3.52 17.61 -10.33
C SER A 574 -4.24 16.35 -9.84
N ASN A 575 -4.52 16.25 -8.54
CA ASN A 575 -5.32 15.15 -7.98
C ASN A 575 -6.74 15.09 -8.57
N ARG A 576 -7.38 16.25 -8.71
CA ARG A 576 -8.70 16.36 -9.34
C ARG A 576 -8.65 15.91 -10.80
N PHE A 577 -7.65 16.37 -11.54
CA PHE A 577 -7.48 16.02 -12.94
C PHE A 577 -7.37 14.50 -13.10
N MET A 578 -6.55 13.83 -12.28
CA MET A 578 -6.42 12.37 -12.27
C MET A 578 -7.75 11.62 -12.01
N THR A 579 -8.58 12.10 -11.08
CA THR A 579 -9.89 11.48 -10.82
C THR A 579 -10.89 11.76 -11.93
N ASP A 580 -10.89 12.97 -12.50
CA ASP A 580 -11.78 13.37 -13.59
C ASP A 580 -11.46 12.55 -14.86
N THR A 581 -10.18 12.35 -15.19
CA THR A 581 -9.74 11.49 -16.29
C THR A 581 -10.35 10.09 -16.18
N ILE A 582 -10.17 9.40 -15.05
CA ILE A 582 -10.71 8.04 -14.88
C ILE A 582 -12.24 7.99 -14.97
N ILE A 583 -12.94 8.95 -14.36
CA ILE A 583 -14.40 9.00 -14.42
C ILE A 583 -14.87 9.10 -15.88
N GLU A 584 -14.27 9.99 -16.66
CA GLU A 584 -14.64 10.18 -18.07
C GLU A 584 -14.24 8.98 -18.95
N SER A 585 -13.06 8.38 -18.73
CA SER A 585 -12.64 7.18 -19.46
C SER A 585 -13.56 5.99 -19.17
N VAL A 586 -14.01 5.81 -17.92
CA VAL A 586 -14.97 4.75 -17.55
C VAL A 586 -16.34 5.01 -18.18
N LYS A 587 -16.83 6.26 -18.21
CA LYS A 587 -18.06 6.61 -18.91
C LYS A 587 -17.97 6.24 -20.39
N LYS A 588 -16.88 6.63 -21.05
CA LYS A 588 -16.62 6.32 -22.47
C LYS A 588 -16.63 4.81 -22.72
N TYR A 589 -15.98 4.03 -21.87
CA TYR A 589 -16.00 2.57 -21.95
C TYR A 589 -17.41 1.97 -21.80
N LEU A 590 -18.19 2.44 -20.83
CA LEU A 590 -19.54 1.93 -20.56
C LEU A 590 -20.58 2.33 -21.63
N LEU A 591 -20.25 3.25 -22.55
CA LEU A 591 -21.09 3.54 -23.72
C LEU A 591 -21.05 2.39 -24.75
N THR A 592 -19.98 1.61 -24.78
CA THR A 592 -19.78 0.55 -25.78
C THR A 592 -19.73 -0.85 -25.17
N VAL A 593 -19.48 -0.98 -23.86
CA VAL A 593 -19.37 -2.27 -23.18
C VAL A 593 -20.34 -2.38 -22.00
N GLU A 594 -21.11 -3.47 -21.98
CA GLU A 594 -21.98 -3.80 -20.85
C GLU A 594 -21.15 -4.41 -19.70
N ASP A 595 -20.83 -3.60 -18.69
CA ASP A 595 -20.23 -4.05 -17.42
C ASP A 595 -21.04 -3.53 -16.22
N THR A 596 -21.86 -4.42 -15.66
CA THR A 596 -22.75 -4.09 -14.54
C THR A 596 -22.01 -3.81 -13.23
N ASN A 597 -20.82 -4.39 -13.02
CA ASN A 597 -20.04 -4.18 -11.81
C ASN A 597 -19.32 -2.84 -11.85
N LEU A 598 -18.70 -2.51 -12.99
CA LEU A 598 -18.07 -1.22 -13.20
C LEU A 598 -19.10 -0.09 -13.20
N SER A 599 -20.30 -0.30 -13.77
CA SER A 599 -21.40 0.69 -13.69
C SER A 599 -21.83 0.99 -12.25
N LYS A 600 -21.91 -0.02 -11.38
CA LYS A 600 -22.19 0.19 -9.94
C LYS A 600 -21.08 0.97 -9.26
N VAL A 601 -19.82 0.67 -9.59
CA VAL A 601 -18.65 1.38 -9.07
C VAL A 601 -18.66 2.84 -9.51
N LEU A 602 -18.89 3.13 -10.79
CA LEU A 602 -18.96 4.50 -11.30
C LEU A 602 -20.03 5.33 -10.56
N LYS A 603 -21.24 4.78 -10.39
CA LYS A 603 -22.32 5.46 -9.64
C LYS A 603 -21.93 5.77 -8.20
N ASP A 604 -21.20 4.86 -7.56
CA ASP A 604 -20.72 5.08 -6.20
C ASP A 604 -19.63 6.16 -6.17
N ILE A 605 -18.67 6.12 -7.11
CA ILE A 605 -17.64 7.15 -7.31
C ILE A 605 -18.29 8.53 -7.48
N GLU A 606 -19.23 8.70 -8.41
CA GLU A 606 -19.91 9.97 -8.66
C GLU A 606 -20.73 10.46 -7.45
N ARG A 607 -21.24 9.54 -6.64
CA ARG A 607 -21.99 9.87 -5.42
C ARG A 607 -21.07 10.47 -4.35
N VAL A 608 -19.87 9.89 -4.16
CA VAL A 608 -18.96 10.21 -3.05
C VAL A 608 -17.82 11.16 -3.42
N ASP A 609 -17.46 11.27 -4.70
CA ASP A 609 -16.39 12.17 -5.14
C ASP A 609 -16.68 13.60 -4.68
N ARG A 610 -15.64 14.24 -4.16
CA ARG A 610 -15.65 15.60 -3.58
C ARG A 610 -16.52 15.77 -2.33
N LYS A 611 -17.17 14.71 -1.83
CA LYS A 611 -17.98 14.75 -0.59
C LYS A 611 -17.38 13.94 0.55
N GLU A 612 -16.50 13.00 0.23
CA GLU A 612 -15.79 12.20 1.22
C GLU A 612 -14.89 13.10 2.08
N ILE A 613 -14.82 12.81 3.39
CA ILE A 613 -13.87 13.37 4.35
C ILE A 613 -13.52 12.21 5.31
N PRO A 614 -12.29 11.68 5.31
CA PRO A 614 -11.88 10.59 6.16
C PRO A 614 -11.94 11.01 7.60
N ARG A 615 -12.07 9.99 8.44
CA ARG A 615 -12.00 10.17 9.88
C ARG A 615 -10.54 10.40 10.26
N PHE A 616 -10.26 11.51 10.93
CA PHE A 616 -8.94 11.76 11.49
C PHE A 616 -8.68 10.83 12.68
N PRO A 617 -7.44 10.35 12.88
CA PRO A 617 -7.05 9.72 14.13
C PRO A 617 -7.32 10.67 15.29
N ILE A 618 -8.05 10.21 16.30
CA ILE A 618 -8.42 11.06 17.45
C ILE A 618 -7.16 11.35 18.26
N PRO A 619 -6.79 12.64 18.47
CA PRO A 619 -5.64 12.98 19.28
C PRO A 619 -5.79 12.44 20.71
N TYR A 620 -4.73 11.86 21.27
CA TYR A 620 -4.78 11.25 22.58
C TYR A 620 -5.24 12.20 23.70
N HIS A 621 -4.80 13.47 23.67
CA HIS A 621 -5.25 14.48 24.64
C HIS A 621 -6.77 14.72 24.58
N LEU A 622 -7.39 14.57 23.41
CA LEU A 622 -8.83 14.72 23.21
C LEU A 622 -9.58 13.49 23.75
N ILE A 623 -9.02 12.30 23.57
CA ILE A 623 -9.52 11.05 24.16
C ILE A 623 -9.59 11.17 25.70
N ILE A 624 -8.52 11.68 26.33
CA ILE A 624 -8.50 11.92 27.78
C ILE A 624 -9.67 12.82 28.20
N LYS A 625 -9.89 13.94 27.49
CA LYS A 625 -11.00 14.85 27.79
C LYS A 625 -12.36 14.18 27.60
N MET A 626 -12.56 13.44 26.51
CA MET A 626 -13.82 12.74 26.21
C MET A 626 -14.21 11.72 27.27
N VAL A 627 -13.24 11.04 27.88
CA VAL A 627 -13.51 10.01 28.90
C VAL A 627 -13.52 10.60 30.31
N LYS A 628 -12.51 11.41 30.67
CA LYS A 628 -12.32 11.89 32.06
C LYS A 628 -13.00 13.21 32.36
N SER A 629 -13.30 14.03 31.34
CA SER A 629 -13.90 15.35 31.51
C SER A 629 -14.85 15.69 30.35
N PRO A 630 -15.85 14.84 30.07
CA PRO A 630 -16.67 14.95 28.86
C PRO A 630 -17.33 16.33 28.74
N GLU A 631 -17.82 16.88 29.85
CA GLU A 631 -18.48 18.20 29.89
C GLU A 631 -17.60 19.37 29.38
N SER A 632 -16.28 19.19 29.31
CA SER A 632 -15.32 20.19 28.84
C SER A 632 -15.00 20.12 27.34
N VAL A 633 -15.58 19.15 26.62
CA VAL A 633 -15.26 18.90 25.21
C VAL A 633 -16.12 19.76 24.29
N ASP A 634 -15.47 20.48 23.37
CA ASP A 634 -16.17 21.20 22.31
C ASP A 634 -16.72 20.20 21.28
N VAL A 635 -18.05 20.04 21.29
CA VAL A 635 -18.78 19.16 20.36
C VAL A 635 -18.62 19.61 18.91
N ASN A 636 -18.47 20.92 18.63
CA ASN A 636 -18.26 21.41 17.27
C ASN A 636 -16.89 20.98 16.74
N TYR A 637 -15.87 20.98 17.60
CA TYR A 637 -14.56 20.45 17.27
C TYR A 637 -14.60 18.94 16.99
N LEU A 638 -15.35 18.16 17.79
CA LEU A 638 -15.56 16.72 17.53
C LEU A 638 -16.27 16.44 16.20
N LYS A 639 -17.25 17.27 15.83
CA LYS A 639 -17.95 17.19 14.53
C LYS A 639 -17.02 17.53 13.37
N ALA A 640 -16.18 18.55 13.52
CA ALA A 640 -15.18 18.94 12.52
C ALA A 640 -14.17 17.80 12.25
N LEU A 641 -13.76 17.07 13.29
CA LEU A 641 -12.88 15.91 13.20
C LEU A 641 -13.58 14.61 12.76
N ARG A 642 -14.90 14.62 12.54
CA ARG A 642 -15.73 13.42 12.26
C ARG A 642 -15.56 12.32 13.31
N VAL A 643 -15.29 12.71 14.57
CA VAL A 643 -15.27 11.76 15.70
C VAL A 643 -16.67 11.24 15.96
N LEU A 644 -17.66 12.13 15.82
CA LEU A 644 -19.10 11.84 15.87
C LEU A 644 -19.58 11.52 14.45
N GLU A 645 -20.25 10.38 14.27
CA GLU A 645 -20.98 10.11 13.02
C GLU A 645 -21.96 11.26 12.76
N VAL A 646 -21.84 11.91 11.61
CA VAL A 646 -22.95 12.68 11.06
C VAL A 646 -23.71 11.69 10.22
N ASP A 647 -25.00 11.52 10.52
CA ASP A 647 -25.91 10.63 9.78
C ASP A 647 -25.57 10.62 8.29
N ALA A 648 -25.11 9.48 7.79
CA ALA A 648 -24.80 9.26 6.39
C ALA A 648 -26.09 9.07 5.53
N THR A 649 -27.22 9.56 6.02
CA THR A 649 -28.54 9.50 5.37
C THR A 649 -29.09 10.88 5.03
N ILE A 650 -28.25 11.75 4.45
CA ILE A 650 -28.69 12.86 3.59
C ILE A 650 -27.91 12.80 2.27
#